data_AF-A0A4R6GDM6-F1
#
_entry.id   AF-A0A4R6GDM6-F1
#
_cell.length_a   1.000
_cell.length_b   1.000
_cell.length_c   1.000
_cell.angle_alpha   90.00
_cell.angle_beta   90.00
_cell.angle_gamma   90.00
#
_symmetry.space_group_name_H-M   'P 1'
#
loop_
_entity.id
_entity.type
_entity.pdbx_description
1 polymer ?
#
loop_
_entity_poly.entity_id
_entity_poly.type
_entity_poly.pdbx_seq_one_letter_code
_entity_poly.pdbx_strand_id
1 'polypeptide(L)'
;MRARRGVVRLAVVIAALSLAVGGTPASGAEIGSSVASAAEPSPSGPVPRIAGADRYATAAALSASSFAPGVPIAYVATGEDFPDALAGGAAAGAQRGPVLLTLPDALPTSVRSELTRLKPAKIVVLGGDDRVGDAVMGALTSYTTGPVSRIAGPDRYATSAAVSASAFAAGVPIAYIATGSDFPDALSGGAAAGAQRGPVLLTAFDTLPSSVRGELTRLKPARIVVLGGGDRVSDTVRNQLTSYTTGSVSRIAGGDRYATAAALSASAFAPGVPIAYVATGTGFPDALAGGAAAGAQRGPVLLTAPDTLPASVRAELARLKPAKIVVLGRGDRVGDAVRIQLSAYANGSSSTSDGWFTYAIYPDTQQEVFAWAGSRFIDRSKWLVAHRSALDLRFVSHTGDVVNWDTDDHAQYVIARAATDPLNQAGIPYQLSIGNHDTLATGVGGSARDAPRTYEYQRVTTTFNTFWRPSDYAALAGAFETGKVDNTYSVFDAEGARWLVLNLELWPRGAVVSWAESVIASHPGHNVIIQTHSYLSGDALIDGAGRSQTKWEYGDSSPQYIYDRLVAPYTNVKIVTSGHVGIAASRVVTTAKGNRVAYLLQTVHSNTNNPVRLNQIDVAAGTISTHLYAPQDHVTWDVRLLTGLSFIRG
;
A
#
# COMPACT_ATOMS: atom_id res chain seq x y z
N MET A 1 12.14 -62.36 -39.56
CA MET A 1 12.17 -63.22 -38.36
C MET A 1 12.78 -62.40 -37.21
N ARG A 2 11.94 -61.88 -36.30
CA ARG A 2 11.93 -62.12 -34.82
C ARG A 2 13.27 -61.82 -34.12
N ALA A 3 13.42 -60.96 -33.09
CA ALA A 3 12.53 -60.36 -32.09
C ALA A 3 13.13 -58.99 -31.64
N ARG A 4 12.41 -57.87 -31.48
CA ARG A 4 11.40 -57.41 -30.48
C ARG A 4 11.91 -57.23 -29.03
N ARG A 5 11.76 -55.95 -28.58
CA ARG A 5 11.61 -55.38 -27.21
C ARG A 5 12.93 -54.96 -26.52
N GLY A 6 13.07 -53.78 -25.93
CA GLY A 6 12.17 -52.65 -25.68
C GLY A 6 12.97 -51.49 -25.08
N VAL A 7 12.52 -50.26 -25.33
CA VAL A 7 13.15 -49.02 -24.84
C VAL A 7 12.52 -48.64 -23.50
N VAL A 8 13.35 -48.36 -22.49
CA VAL A 8 12.99 -47.50 -21.34
C VAL A 8 14.10 -46.47 -21.21
N ARG A 9 13.73 -45.18 -21.31
CA ARG A 9 14.60 -44.03 -21.13
C ARG A 9 14.66 -43.67 -19.65
N LEU A 10 15.86 -43.44 -19.12
CA LEU A 10 16.09 -42.57 -17.97
C LEU A 10 17.38 -41.79 -18.27
N ALA A 11 17.26 -40.49 -18.54
CA ALA A 11 18.38 -39.59 -18.71
C ALA A 11 18.28 -38.49 -17.65
N VAL A 12 19.22 -38.54 -16.71
CA VAL A 12 19.62 -37.44 -15.84
C VAL A 12 20.77 -36.73 -16.56
N VAL A 13 20.69 -35.42 -16.76
CA VAL A 13 21.84 -34.60 -17.15
C VAL A 13 21.83 -33.30 -16.35
N ILE A 14 22.89 -33.11 -15.57
CA ILE A 14 23.30 -31.85 -14.95
C ILE A 14 24.55 -31.34 -15.68
N ALA A 15 24.44 -30.10 -16.13
CA ALA A 15 25.39 -28.98 -16.22
C ALA A 15 26.83 -29.11 -16.78
N ALA A 16 27.12 -28.06 -17.58
CA ALA A 16 28.28 -27.17 -17.55
C ALA A 16 29.21 -27.27 -18.77
N LEU A 17 29.31 -26.16 -19.51
CA LEU A 17 30.30 -25.94 -20.56
C LEU A 17 31.04 -24.61 -20.32
N SER A 18 32.36 -24.70 -20.43
CA SER A 18 33.37 -23.65 -20.22
C SER A 18 33.64 -22.81 -21.49
N LEU A 19 34.30 -21.66 -21.27
CA LEU A 19 34.75 -20.67 -22.25
C LEU A 19 35.63 -21.21 -23.40
N ALA A 20 35.52 -20.56 -24.57
CA ALA A 20 36.66 -20.32 -25.48
C ALA A 20 36.47 -19.02 -26.30
N VAL A 21 37.59 -18.32 -26.48
CA VAL A 21 37.79 -17.00 -27.10
C VAL A 21 37.94 -17.10 -28.63
N GLY A 22 37.47 -16.08 -29.37
CA GLY A 22 37.96 -15.82 -30.74
C GLY A 22 37.20 -14.75 -31.54
N GLY A 23 37.89 -13.63 -31.85
CA GLY A 23 37.73 -12.85 -33.08
C GLY A 23 36.76 -11.65 -33.11
N THR A 24 37.30 -10.44 -33.34
CA THR A 24 36.61 -9.21 -33.80
C THR A 24 37.17 -8.80 -35.17
N PRO A 25 36.64 -7.77 -35.89
CA PRO A 25 35.26 -7.25 -35.99
C PRO A 25 34.80 -7.05 -37.46
N ALA A 26 33.49 -6.93 -37.72
CA ALA A 26 32.99 -6.26 -38.94
C ALA A 26 31.55 -5.73 -38.77
N SER A 27 31.43 -4.41 -38.91
CA SER A 27 30.29 -3.58 -39.33
C SER A 27 29.01 -4.27 -39.84
N GLY A 28 27.86 -3.87 -39.29
CA GLY A 28 26.53 -4.10 -39.87
C GLY A 28 25.43 -3.44 -39.04
N ALA A 29 24.54 -2.72 -39.71
CA ALA A 29 23.62 -1.72 -39.15
C ALA A 29 22.40 -2.27 -38.38
N GLU A 30 21.75 -1.32 -37.72
CA GLU A 30 20.56 -1.35 -36.88
C GLU A 30 19.40 -2.26 -37.31
N ILE A 31 18.78 -2.90 -36.32
CA ILE A 31 17.32 -2.98 -36.20
C ILE A 31 16.95 -2.98 -34.72
N GLY A 32 16.97 -1.78 -34.11
CA GLY A 32 16.41 -1.54 -32.79
C GLY A 32 14.89 -1.50 -32.89
N SER A 33 14.22 -2.61 -32.56
CA SER A 33 12.77 -2.62 -32.34
C SER A 33 12.47 -1.75 -31.11
N SER A 34 11.93 -0.56 -31.35
CA SER A 34 11.40 0.32 -30.31
C SER A 34 10.09 -0.25 -29.79
N VAL A 35 10.18 -1.08 -28.75
CA VAL A 35 9.03 -1.37 -27.91
C VAL A 35 8.67 -0.09 -27.16
N ALA A 36 7.59 0.55 -27.59
CA ALA A 36 6.91 1.58 -26.83
C ALA A 36 6.62 1.03 -25.43
N SER A 37 7.30 1.57 -24.42
CA SER A 37 7.05 1.25 -23.02
C SER A 37 5.69 1.83 -22.65
N ALA A 38 4.68 0.97 -22.70
CA ALA A 38 3.34 1.27 -22.22
C ALA A 38 3.40 1.59 -20.73
N ALA A 39 2.67 2.62 -20.31
CA ALA A 39 2.44 2.93 -18.91
C ALA A 39 2.01 1.67 -18.15
N GLU A 40 2.56 1.45 -16.94
CA GLU A 40 2.07 0.39 -16.07
C GLU A 40 0.56 0.56 -15.89
N PRO A 41 -0.27 -0.44 -16.24
CA PRO A 41 -1.69 -0.37 -15.98
C PRO A 41 -1.87 -0.33 -14.47
N SER A 42 -2.37 0.81 -13.96
CA SER A 42 -2.76 0.91 -12.56
C SER A 42 -3.87 -0.12 -12.30
N PRO A 43 -3.75 -0.99 -11.27
CA PRO A 43 -4.87 -1.81 -10.86
C PRO A 43 -6.03 -0.89 -10.50
N SER A 44 -7.19 -1.14 -11.12
CA SER A 44 -8.44 -0.40 -10.91
C SER A 44 -8.92 -0.60 -9.47
N GLY A 45 -8.44 0.26 -8.58
CA GLY A 45 -8.92 0.39 -7.20
C GLY A 45 -9.62 1.74 -6.99
N PRO A 46 -10.33 1.92 -5.86
CA PRO A 46 -11.10 3.15 -5.55
C PRO A 46 -10.23 4.40 -5.46
N VAL A 47 -8.91 4.24 -5.28
CA VAL A 47 -7.92 5.32 -5.28
C VAL A 47 -7.03 5.21 -6.52
N PRO A 48 -7.33 5.94 -7.61
CA PRO A 48 -6.51 5.95 -8.82
C PRO A 48 -5.12 6.53 -8.54
N ARG A 49 -4.13 6.00 -9.27
CA ARG A 49 -2.75 6.50 -9.29
C ARG A 49 -2.48 7.20 -10.61
N ILE A 50 -1.79 8.33 -10.54
CA ILE A 50 -1.23 9.03 -11.70
C ILE A 50 0.28 9.02 -11.56
N ALA A 51 0.94 8.31 -12.47
CA ALA A 51 2.39 8.18 -12.50
C ALA A 51 2.88 7.97 -13.94
N GLY A 52 4.07 8.46 -14.25
CA GLY A 52 4.80 8.15 -15.48
C GLY A 52 6.12 7.43 -15.20
N ALA A 53 6.87 7.13 -16.27
CA ALA A 53 8.20 6.52 -16.16
C ALA A 53 9.21 7.41 -15.40
N ASP A 54 8.98 8.72 -15.41
CA ASP A 54 9.76 9.73 -14.71
C ASP A 54 8.85 10.91 -14.31
N ARG A 55 9.43 11.93 -13.69
CA ARG A 55 8.72 13.14 -13.25
C ARG A 55 8.07 13.92 -14.40
N TYR A 56 8.66 13.89 -15.59
CA TYR A 56 8.14 14.59 -16.77
C TYR A 56 6.89 13.90 -17.28
N ALA A 57 6.93 12.57 -17.36
CA ALA A 57 5.79 11.74 -17.71
C ALA A 57 4.69 11.79 -16.64
N THR A 58 5.01 11.86 -15.35
CA THR A 58 4.01 12.06 -14.29
C THR A 58 3.31 13.41 -14.44
N ALA A 59 4.05 14.50 -14.65
CA ALA A 59 3.46 15.84 -14.86
C ALA A 59 2.56 15.87 -16.10
N ALA A 60 3.00 15.25 -17.20
CA ALA A 60 2.21 15.12 -18.42
C ALA A 60 0.92 14.31 -18.21
N ALA A 61 1.01 13.16 -17.51
CA ALA A 61 -0.15 12.33 -17.21
C ALA A 61 -1.15 13.04 -16.27
N LEU A 62 -0.65 13.77 -15.27
CA LEU A 62 -1.48 14.57 -14.39
C LEU A 62 -2.20 15.67 -15.17
N SER A 63 -1.49 16.36 -16.06
CA SER A 63 -2.09 17.36 -16.94
C SER A 63 -3.19 16.75 -17.82
N ALA A 64 -2.92 15.60 -18.45
CA ALA A 64 -3.89 14.88 -19.27
C ALA A 64 -5.18 14.52 -18.52
N SER A 65 -5.04 14.13 -17.25
CA SER A 65 -6.18 13.78 -16.39
C SER A 65 -6.98 14.99 -15.88
N SER A 66 -6.34 16.17 -15.80
CA SER A 66 -6.87 17.31 -15.06
C SER A 66 -7.33 18.47 -15.95
N PHE A 67 -6.81 18.56 -17.18
CA PHE A 67 -7.05 19.67 -18.09
C PHE A 67 -7.48 19.18 -19.48
N ALA A 68 -8.62 19.70 -19.95
CA ALA A 68 -9.08 19.53 -21.31
C ALA A 68 -8.21 20.33 -22.31
N PRO A 69 -8.18 19.97 -23.60
CA PRO A 69 -7.55 20.79 -24.64
C PRO A 69 -8.11 22.22 -24.68
N GLY A 70 -7.27 23.18 -25.09
CA GLY A 70 -7.59 24.61 -25.17
C GLY A 70 -7.38 25.37 -23.86
N VAL A 71 -6.40 24.98 -23.03
CA VAL A 71 -6.12 25.69 -21.78
C VAL A 71 -5.66 27.14 -22.03
N PRO A 72 -6.03 28.10 -21.17
CA PRO A 72 -5.66 29.51 -21.36
C PRO A 72 -4.16 29.76 -21.21
N ILE A 73 -3.46 28.91 -20.48
CA ILE A 73 -2.03 29.00 -20.23
C ILE A 73 -1.46 27.63 -19.85
N ALA A 74 -0.24 27.32 -20.26
CA ALA A 74 0.58 26.27 -19.67
C ALA A 74 1.85 26.88 -19.08
N TYR A 75 2.21 26.44 -17.88
CA TYR A 75 3.48 26.79 -17.24
C TYR A 75 4.49 25.68 -17.46
N VAL A 76 5.73 26.04 -17.78
CA VAL A 76 6.84 25.08 -17.95
C VAL A 76 7.97 25.49 -17.01
N ALA A 77 8.47 24.53 -16.24
CA ALA A 77 9.59 24.74 -15.32
C ALA A 77 10.59 23.59 -15.40
N THR A 78 11.81 23.78 -14.90
CA THR A 78 12.78 22.69 -14.79
C THR A 78 12.28 21.60 -13.84
N GLY A 79 12.54 20.34 -14.19
CA GLY A 79 12.25 19.19 -13.34
C GLY A 79 13.34 18.87 -12.31
N GLU A 80 14.48 19.56 -12.32
CA GLU A 80 15.69 19.16 -11.55
C GLU A 80 15.83 19.89 -10.21
N ASP A 81 15.87 21.22 -10.21
CA ASP A 81 15.93 22.09 -9.02
C ASP A 81 14.93 23.24 -9.20
N PHE A 82 13.82 23.19 -8.45
CA PHE A 82 12.54 23.81 -8.80
C PHE A 82 12.00 24.85 -7.80
N PRO A 83 12.82 25.72 -7.17
CA PRO A 83 12.30 26.75 -6.27
C PRO A 83 11.34 27.72 -6.99
N ASP A 84 11.60 27.99 -8.27
CA ASP A 84 10.80 28.88 -9.12
C ASP A 84 9.41 28.31 -9.46
N ALA A 85 9.30 26.98 -9.51
CA ALA A 85 8.07 26.31 -9.87
C ALA A 85 7.03 26.32 -8.73
N LEU A 86 7.45 26.52 -7.47
CA LEU A 86 6.56 26.55 -6.31
C LEU A 86 5.57 27.71 -6.39
N ALA A 87 6.07 28.91 -6.73
CA ALA A 87 5.22 30.07 -7.02
C ALA A 87 4.37 29.85 -8.29
N GLY A 88 4.94 29.12 -9.25
CA GLY A 88 4.27 28.70 -10.48
C GLY A 88 3.02 27.87 -10.24
N GLY A 89 3.03 26.94 -9.28
CA GLY A 89 1.88 26.08 -8.97
C GLY A 89 0.63 26.88 -8.55
N ALA A 90 0.82 27.91 -7.71
CA ALA A 90 -0.27 28.79 -7.29
C ALA A 90 -0.81 29.62 -8.46
N ALA A 91 0.08 30.20 -9.27
CA ALA A 91 -0.29 30.96 -10.46
C ALA A 91 -1.04 30.09 -11.48
N ALA A 92 -0.53 28.90 -11.76
CA ALA A 92 -1.12 27.92 -12.67
C ALA A 92 -2.51 27.47 -12.20
N GLY A 93 -2.65 27.12 -10.92
CA GLY A 93 -3.94 26.75 -10.32
C GLY A 93 -4.96 27.89 -10.40
N ALA A 94 -4.56 29.12 -10.09
CA ALA A 94 -5.44 30.30 -10.17
C ALA A 94 -5.88 30.63 -11.60
N GLN A 95 -5.01 30.39 -12.59
CA GLN A 95 -5.27 30.62 -14.01
C GLN A 95 -5.82 29.38 -14.74
N ARG A 96 -6.06 28.28 -14.03
CA ARG A 96 -6.56 27.00 -14.57
C ARG A 96 -5.67 26.42 -15.68
N GLY A 97 -4.35 26.52 -15.51
CA GLY A 97 -3.35 25.93 -16.39
C GLY A 97 -2.55 24.82 -15.70
N PRO A 98 -1.95 23.88 -16.47
CA PRO A 98 -1.02 22.90 -15.91
C PRO A 98 0.36 23.50 -15.66
N VAL A 99 1.12 22.83 -14.78
CA VAL A 99 2.59 22.94 -14.71
C VAL A 99 3.18 21.67 -15.33
N LEU A 100 3.96 21.85 -16.39
CA LEU A 100 4.73 20.80 -17.04
C LEU A 100 6.21 20.98 -16.71
N LEU A 101 6.96 19.87 -16.72
CA LEU A 101 8.38 19.86 -16.37
C LEU A 101 9.25 19.65 -17.62
N THR A 102 10.44 20.20 -17.65
CA THR A 102 11.42 20.02 -18.74
C THR A 102 12.82 19.72 -18.20
N LEU A 103 13.68 19.12 -19.02
CA LEU A 103 15.13 19.17 -18.81
C LEU A 103 15.63 20.58 -19.19
N PRO A 104 16.80 21.02 -18.69
CA PRO A 104 17.34 22.34 -19.01
C PRO A 104 17.42 22.61 -20.52
N ASP A 105 17.94 21.64 -21.28
CA ASP A 105 18.25 21.84 -22.71
C ASP A 105 17.33 21.05 -23.66
N ALA A 106 16.38 20.27 -23.13
CA ALA A 106 15.56 19.39 -23.95
C ALA A 106 14.13 19.25 -23.41
N LEU A 107 13.15 19.39 -24.30
CA LEU A 107 11.74 19.15 -23.99
C LEU A 107 11.42 17.65 -24.12
N PRO A 108 11.08 16.92 -23.03
CA PRO A 108 10.85 15.48 -23.07
C PRO A 108 9.68 15.08 -23.98
N THR A 109 9.74 13.88 -24.58
CA THR A 109 8.69 13.40 -25.51
C THR A 109 7.29 13.37 -24.88
N SER A 110 7.19 12.99 -23.60
CA SER A 110 5.92 12.99 -22.86
C SER A 110 5.32 14.39 -22.78
N VAL A 111 6.15 15.41 -22.55
CA VAL A 111 5.76 16.81 -22.41
C VAL A 111 5.39 17.41 -23.77
N ARG A 112 6.15 17.09 -24.82
CA ARG A 112 5.80 17.46 -26.21
C ARG A 112 4.41 16.95 -26.60
N SER A 113 4.18 15.66 -26.37
CA SER A 113 2.89 15.01 -26.69
C SER A 113 1.74 15.66 -25.93
N GLU A 114 1.97 15.98 -24.66
CA GLU A 114 0.97 16.62 -23.82
C GLU A 114 0.71 18.07 -24.25
N LEU A 115 1.73 18.85 -24.63
CA LEU A 115 1.54 20.20 -25.18
C LEU A 115 0.77 20.19 -26.50
N THR A 116 1.05 19.21 -27.39
CA THR A 116 0.27 19.00 -28.62
C THR A 116 -1.20 18.73 -28.32
N ARG A 117 -1.49 17.93 -27.29
CA ARG A 117 -2.86 17.63 -26.85
C ARG A 117 -3.53 18.85 -26.22
N LEU A 118 -2.83 19.53 -25.32
CA LEU A 118 -3.33 20.66 -24.54
C LEU A 118 -3.67 21.87 -25.39
N LYS A 119 -2.91 22.15 -26.46
CA LYS A 119 -3.06 23.34 -27.30
C LYS A 119 -3.22 24.64 -26.47
N PRO A 120 -2.23 24.97 -25.61
CA PRO A 120 -2.33 26.14 -24.75
C PRO A 120 -2.39 27.44 -25.56
N ALA A 121 -3.17 28.42 -25.09
CA ALA A 121 -3.25 29.73 -25.76
C ALA A 121 -1.97 30.58 -25.58
N LYS A 122 -1.21 30.34 -24.50
CA LYS A 122 0.14 30.88 -24.27
C LYS A 122 0.94 29.95 -23.37
N ILE A 123 2.27 30.06 -23.42
CA ILE A 123 3.18 29.27 -22.58
C ILE A 123 4.06 30.21 -21.78
N VAL A 124 4.18 29.96 -20.47
CA VAL A 124 5.05 30.73 -19.58
C VAL A 124 6.13 29.81 -19.03
N VAL A 125 7.38 30.15 -19.29
CA VAL A 125 8.55 29.45 -18.76
C VAL A 125 8.99 30.11 -17.45
N LEU A 126 9.18 29.31 -16.41
CA LEU A 126 9.60 29.74 -15.08
C LEU A 126 11.07 29.41 -14.87
N GLY A 127 11.84 30.41 -14.43
CA GLY A 127 13.27 30.28 -14.15
C GLY A 127 14.17 30.85 -15.23
N GLY A 128 15.43 31.07 -14.84
CA GLY A 128 16.49 31.63 -15.69
C GLY A 128 16.82 30.75 -16.89
N ASP A 129 17.67 31.29 -17.76
CA ASP A 129 18.27 30.58 -18.90
C ASP A 129 19.10 29.36 -18.46
N ASP A 130 19.76 29.45 -17.31
CA ASP A 130 20.47 28.35 -16.65
C ASP A 130 19.56 27.17 -16.24
N ARG A 131 18.25 27.41 -16.08
CA ARG A 131 17.27 26.39 -15.68
C ARG A 131 16.48 25.82 -16.82
N VAL A 132 16.13 26.67 -17.79
CA VAL A 132 15.42 26.28 -19.01
C VAL A 132 16.06 27.05 -20.16
N GLY A 133 16.90 26.39 -20.93
CA GLY A 133 17.69 27.01 -22.00
C GLY A 133 16.86 27.45 -23.21
N ASP A 134 17.49 28.21 -24.09
CA ASP A 134 16.84 28.78 -25.28
C ASP A 134 16.36 27.71 -26.28
N ALA A 135 17.00 26.54 -26.30
CA ALA A 135 16.54 25.41 -27.11
C ALA A 135 15.13 24.96 -26.71
N VAL A 136 14.83 24.93 -25.40
CA VAL A 136 13.49 24.61 -24.91
C VAL A 136 12.51 25.74 -25.24
N MET A 137 12.89 27.01 -25.04
CA MET A 137 12.07 28.17 -25.41
C MET A 137 11.67 28.14 -26.89
N GLY A 138 12.64 27.90 -27.78
CA GLY A 138 12.43 27.77 -29.21
C GLY A 138 11.49 26.62 -29.54
N ALA A 139 11.68 25.44 -28.94
CA ALA A 139 10.81 24.29 -29.14
C ALA A 139 9.35 24.55 -28.72
N LEU A 140 9.13 25.29 -27.61
CA LEU A 140 7.79 25.59 -27.09
C LEU A 140 6.94 26.43 -28.05
N THR A 141 7.56 27.24 -28.91
CA THR A 141 6.85 28.09 -29.90
C THR A 141 5.98 27.29 -30.87
N SER A 142 6.32 26.02 -31.11
CA SER A 142 5.56 25.15 -32.02
C SER A 142 4.25 24.62 -31.42
N TYR A 143 4.00 24.84 -30.11
CA TYR A 143 2.86 24.27 -29.40
C TYR A 143 1.78 25.30 -29.02
N THR A 144 1.94 26.57 -29.41
CA THR A 144 0.98 27.64 -29.17
C THR A 144 1.00 28.63 -30.32
N THR A 145 -0.14 29.26 -30.62
CA THR A 145 -0.22 30.41 -31.53
C THR A 145 -0.03 31.75 -30.81
N GLY A 146 -0.09 31.75 -29.48
CA GLY A 146 0.16 32.92 -28.65
C GLY A 146 1.60 33.01 -28.15
N PRO A 147 1.90 33.94 -27.22
CA PRO A 147 3.26 34.18 -26.78
C PRO A 147 3.84 33.01 -25.96
N VAL A 148 5.15 32.79 -26.13
CA VAL A 148 6.01 32.05 -25.21
C VAL A 148 6.87 33.07 -24.47
N SER A 149 6.74 33.17 -23.15
CA SER A 149 7.43 34.19 -22.35
C SER A 149 8.13 33.58 -21.14
N ARG A 150 9.28 34.13 -20.76
CA ARG A 150 10.01 33.74 -19.56
C ARG A 150 9.70 34.68 -18.39
N ILE A 151 9.56 34.12 -17.19
CA ILE A 151 9.54 34.84 -15.92
C ILE A 151 10.66 34.32 -15.04
N ALA A 152 11.62 35.20 -14.70
CA ALA A 152 12.75 34.90 -13.86
C ALA A 152 13.20 36.15 -13.10
N GLY A 153 13.82 35.96 -11.94
CA GLY A 153 14.55 36.99 -11.20
C GLY A 153 15.98 36.54 -10.89
N PRO A 154 16.81 37.42 -10.32
CA PRO A 154 18.20 37.10 -9.93
C PRO A 154 18.30 36.01 -8.85
N ASP A 155 17.21 35.75 -8.13
CA ASP A 155 17.09 34.68 -7.15
C ASP A 155 15.65 34.17 -7.07
N ARG A 156 15.45 33.07 -6.33
CA ARG A 156 14.13 32.44 -6.10
C ARG A 156 13.09 33.37 -5.49
N TYR A 157 13.51 34.36 -4.70
CA TYR A 157 12.60 35.30 -4.06
C TYR A 157 12.08 36.30 -5.09
N ALA A 158 12.97 36.87 -5.90
CA ALA A 158 12.64 37.73 -7.01
C ALA A 158 11.83 37.00 -8.09
N THR A 159 12.13 35.74 -8.41
CA THR A 159 11.29 34.94 -9.30
C THR A 159 9.89 34.76 -8.73
N SER A 160 9.74 34.42 -7.43
CA SER A 160 8.41 34.28 -6.82
C SER A 160 7.59 35.59 -6.87
N ALA A 161 8.24 36.73 -6.65
CA ALA A 161 7.63 38.04 -6.78
C ALA A 161 7.21 38.36 -8.22
N ALA A 162 8.05 38.04 -9.21
CA ALA A 162 7.76 38.25 -10.63
C ALA A 162 6.61 37.35 -11.14
N VAL A 163 6.57 36.09 -10.70
CA VAL A 163 5.45 35.18 -11.00
C VAL A 163 4.14 35.72 -10.41
N SER A 164 4.19 36.22 -9.18
CA SER A 164 3.03 36.85 -8.54
C SER A 164 2.56 38.09 -9.32
N ALA A 165 3.49 38.97 -9.71
CA ALA A 165 3.20 40.17 -10.49
C ALA A 165 2.54 39.87 -11.84
N SER A 166 2.95 38.78 -12.49
CA SER A 166 2.35 38.32 -13.74
C SER A 166 0.96 37.71 -13.58
N ALA A 167 0.65 37.12 -12.42
CA ALA A 167 -0.51 36.27 -12.27
C ALA A 167 -1.65 36.87 -11.43
N PHE A 168 -1.34 37.84 -10.56
CA PHE A 168 -2.29 38.38 -9.58
C PHE A 168 -2.34 39.91 -9.63
N ALA A 169 -3.56 40.44 -9.67
CA ALA A 169 -3.81 41.89 -9.54
C ALA A 169 -3.69 42.35 -8.07
N ALA A 170 -3.69 43.66 -7.84
CA ALA A 170 -3.78 44.22 -6.49
C ALA A 170 -5.14 43.87 -5.83
N GLY A 171 -5.17 43.85 -4.49
CA GLY A 171 -6.34 43.52 -3.68
C GLY A 171 -6.62 42.02 -3.56
N VAL A 172 -5.58 41.16 -3.55
CA VAL A 172 -5.77 39.71 -3.40
C VAL A 172 -6.38 39.36 -2.03
N PRO A 173 -7.25 38.33 -1.96
CA PRO A 173 -7.87 37.93 -0.70
C PRO A 173 -6.86 37.35 0.30
N ILE A 174 -5.74 36.81 -0.18
CA ILE A 174 -4.71 36.19 0.64
C ILE A 174 -3.37 36.18 -0.09
N ALA A 175 -2.26 36.31 0.66
CA ALA A 175 -0.93 35.92 0.22
C ALA A 175 -0.32 34.86 1.16
N TYR A 176 0.32 33.85 0.59
CA TYR A 176 1.03 32.80 1.33
C TYR A 176 2.53 33.06 1.31
N ILE A 177 3.19 32.95 2.46
CA ILE A 177 4.63 33.13 2.62
C ILE A 177 5.25 31.81 3.05
N ALA A 178 6.24 31.32 2.31
CA ALA A 178 6.97 30.10 2.64
C ALA A 178 8.49 30.34 2.61
N THR A 179 9.26 29.49 3.29
CA THR A 179 10.72 29.54 3.24
C THR A 179 11.25 29.26 1.84
N GLY A 180 12.39 29.86 1.49
CA GLY A 180 13.15 29.68 0.27
C GLY A 180 14.15 28.51 0.25
N SER A 181 14.31 27.75 1.34
CA SER A 181 15.46 26.84 1.48
C SER A 181 15.14 25.34 1.59
N ASP A 182 13.96 24.95 2.10
CA ASP A 182 13.47 23.56 2.17
C ASP A 182 11.93 23.58 2.20
N PHE A 183 11.28 23.03 1.17
CA PHE A 183 9.94 23.47 0.72
C PHE A 183 8.77 22.48 0.86
N PRO A 184 8.74 21.51 1.79
CA PRO A 184 7.59 20.61 1.88
C PRO A 184 6.27 21.35 2.12
N ASP A 185 6.33 22.45 2.88
CA ASP A 185 5.17 23.27 3.23
C ASP A 185 4.68 24.13 2.05
N ALA A 186 5.59 24.58 1.19
CA ALA A 186 5.25 25.40 0.02
C ALA A 186 4.49 24.60 -1.06
N LEU A 187 4.76 23.29 -1.18
CA LEU A 187 4.10 22.41 -2.15
C LEU A 187 2.61 22.28 -1.87
N SER A 188 2.26 22.00 -0.61
CA SER A 188 0.87 21.99 -0.15
C SER A 188 0.26 23.41 -0.22
N GLY A 189 1.10 24.43 0.00
CA GLY A 189 0.81 25.85 -0.18
C GLY A 189 0.28 26.21 -1.56
N GLY A 190 0.88 25.67 -2.62
CA GLY A 190 0.51 25.98 -4.00
C GLY A 190 -0.95 25.65 -4.33
N ALA A 191 -1.44 24.50 -3.85
CA ALA A 191 -2.84 24.08 -4.04
C ALA A 191 -3.82 25.01 -3.32
N ALA A 192 -3.56 25.31 -2.04
CA ALA A 192 -4.39 26.22 -1.25
C ALA A 192 -4.39 27.65 -1.83
N ALA A 193 -3.22 28.14 -2.22
CA ALA A 193 -3.03 29.47 -2.81
C ALA A 193 -3.76 29.59 -4.16
N GLY A 194 -3.58 28.62 -5.06
CA GLY A 194 -4.28 28.58 -6.35
C GLY A 194 -5.80 28.53 -6.18
N ALA A 195 -6.31 27.70 -5.27
CA ALA A 195 -7.75 27.57 -5.00
C ALA A 195 -8.36 28.87 -4.42
N GLN A 196 -7.60 29.59 -3.59
CA GLN A 196 -8.02 30.85 -2.97
C GLN A 196 -7.64 32.11 -3.76
N ARG A 197 -7.05 31.94 -4.97
CA ARG A 197 -6.60 33.02 -5.85
C ARG A 197 -5.59 33.97 -5.17
N GLY A 198 -4.69 33.40 -4.39
CA GLY A 198 -3.57 34.11 -3.77
C GLY A 198 -2.22 33.63 -4.31
N PRO A 199 -1.16 34.47 -4.26
CA PRO A 199 0.19 34.05 -4.60
C PRO A 199 0.85 33.27 -3.47
N VAL A 200 1.87 32.48 -3.83
CA VAL A 200 2.90 31.99 -2.91
C VAL A 200 4.16 32.82 -3.15
N LEU A 201 4.62 33.53 -2.13
CA LEU A 201 5.87 34.28 -2.13
C LEU A 201 6.89 33.59 -1.22
N LEU A 202 8.15 33.60 -1.64
CA LEU A 202 9.24 32.97 -0.89
C LEU A 202 9.98 34.00 -0.03
N THR A 203 10.46 33.60 1.14
CA THR A 203 11.27 34.45 2.02
C THR A 203 12.51 33.70 2.52
N ALA A 204 13.57 34.43 2.87
CA ALA A 204 14.65 33.86 3.66
C ALA A 204 14.17 33.64 5.11
N PHE A 205 14.89 32.83 5.87
CA PHE A 205 14.54 32.46 7.24
C PHE A 205 14.27 33.68 8.14
N ASP A 206 15.20 34.64 8.15
CA ASP A 206 15.21 35.80 9.04
C ASP A 206 14.84 37.12 8.34
N THR A 207 15.00 37.17 7.02
CA THR A 207 14.97 38.40 6.23
C THR A 207 13.88 38.34 5.17
N LEU A 208 12.99 39.34 5.13
CA LEU A 208 12.03 39.52 4.04
C LEU A 208 12.67 40.27 2.86
N PRO A 209 12.94 39.60 1.71
CA PRO A 209 13.66 40.21 0.59
C PRO A 209 12.96 41.44 0.02
N SER A 210 13.73 42.41 -0.51
CA SER A 210 13.18 43.66 -1.07
C SER A 210 12.20 43.42 -2.22
N SER A 211 12.46 42.43 -3.07
CA SER A 211 11.56 42.01 -4.15
C SER A 211 10.19 41.58 -3.62
N VAL A 212 10.17 40.81 -2.55
CA VAL A 212 8.94 40.31 -1.90
C VAL A 212 8.20 41.45 -1.19
N ARG A 213 8.92 42.36 -0.52
CA ARG A 213 8.34 43.58 0.08
C ARG A 213 7.64 44.46 -0.95
N GLY A 214 8.30 44.69 -2.10
CA GLY A 214 7.73 45.45 -3.21
C GLY A 214 6.45 44.80 -3.74
N GLU A 215 6.48 43.48 -3.90
CA GLU A 215 5.32 42.74 -4.39
C GLU A 215 4.15 42.72 -3.39
N LEU A 216 4.40 42.54 -2.10
CA LEU A 216 3.37 42.65 -1.07
C LEU A 216 2.73 44.05 -1.03
N THR A 217 3.53 45.11 -1.24
CA THR A 217 3.04 46.49 -1.33
C THR A 217 2.10 46.67 -2.54
N ARG A 218 2.43 46.07 -3.68
CA ARG A 218 1.60 46.09 -4.89
C ARG A 218 0.31 45.26 -4.70
N LEU A 219 0.44 44.05 -4.16
CA LEU A 219 -0.65 43.11 -3.98
C LEU A 219 -1.72 43.56 -2.98
N LYS A 220 -1.33 44.30 -1.93
CA LYS A 220 -2.24 44.73 -0.84
C LYS A 220 -3.13 43.58 -0.34
N PRO A 221 -2.56 42.45 0.13
CA PRO A 221 -3.34 41.29 0.51
C PRO A 221 -4.27 41.57 1.69
N ALA A 222 -5.49 41.04 1.66
CA ALA A 222 -6.45 41.19 2.77
C ALA A 222 -6.02 40.42 4.03
N ARG A 223 -5.27 39.33 3.89
CA ARG A 223 -4.58 38.61 4.98
C ARG A 223 -3.33 37.90 4.46
N ILE A 224 -2.41 37.59 5.36
CA ILE A 224 -1.16 36.91 5.04
C ILE A 224 -1.04 35.63 5.88
N VAL A 225 -0.65 34.53 5.24
CA VAL A 225 -0.45 33.23 5.91
C VAL A 225 1.00 32.78 5.75
N VAL A 226 1.71 32.63 6.86
CA VAL A 226 3.05 32.05 6.92
C VAL A 226 2.94 30.53 7.03
N LEU A 227 3.60 29.82 6.12
CA LEU A 227 3.67 28.36 6.08
C LEU A 227 4.97 27.89 6.74
N GLY A 228 4.85 26.95 7.68
CA GLY A 228 5.97 26.38 8.41
C GLY A 228 6.22 27.03 9.78
N GLY A 229 6.96 26.30 10.61
CA GLY A 229 7.32 26.70 11.97
C GLY A 229 8.21 27.94 12.04
N GLY A 230 8.44 28.43 13.26
CA GLY A 230 9.33 29.57 13.52
C GLY A 230 10.80 29.29 13.17
N ASP A 231 11.18 28.02 13.09
CA ASP A 231 12.46 27.49 12.60
C ASP A 231 12.62 27.55 11.08
N ARG A 232 11.52 27.76 10.33
CA ARG A 232 11.52 27.89 8.87
C ARG A 232 11.36 29.34 8.39
N VAL A 233 10.44 30.06 9.02
CA VAL A 233 10.21 31.49 8.81
C VAL A 233 10.13 32.15 10.17
N SER A 234 11.11 32.98 10.51
CA SER A 234 11.25 33.56 11.83
C SER A 234 10.08 34.49 12.18
N ASP A 235 9.93 34.78 13.46
CA ASP A 235 8.97 35.78 13.91
C ASP A 235 9.39 37.21 13.51
N THR A 236 10.67 37.45 13.23
CA THR A 236 11.13 38.71 12.63
C THR A 236 10.44 38.94 11.28
N VAL A 237 10.48 37.95 10.38
CA VAL A 237 9.79 38.02 9.09
C VAL A 237 8.28 38.15 9.30
N ARG A 238 7.69 37.34 10.19
CA ARG A 238 6.24 37.40 10.49
C ARG A 238 5.81 38.79 10.95
N ASN A 239 6.60 39.46 11.79
CA ASN A 239 6.31 40.80 12.27
C ASN A 239 6.43 41.84 11.16
N GLN A 240 7.43 41.73 10.27
CA GLN A 240 7.54 42.59 9.08
C GLN A 240 6.30 42.51 8.18
N LEU A 241 5.72 41.30 8.02
CA LEU A 241 4.54 41.08 7.18
C LEU A 241 3.30 41.89 7.63
N THR A 242 3.20 42.25 8.92
CA THR A 242 2.06 43.00 9.47
C THR A 242 1.87 44.38 8.82
N SER A 243 2.94 44.97 8.30
CA SER A 243 2.90 46.26 7.60
C SER A 243 2.27 46.20 6.19
N TYR A 244 2.05 45.00 5.64
CA TYR A 244 1.56 44.80 4.28
C TYR A 244 0.10 44.39 4.19
N THR A 245 -0.61 44.30 5.32
CA THR A 245 -2.04 43.97 5.36
C THR A 245 -2.72 44.70 6.50
N THR A 246 -3.99 45.06 6.32
CA THR A 246 -4.84 45.56 7.41
C THR A 246 -5.59 44.43 8.13
N GLY A 247 -5.53 43.20 7.60
CA GLY A 247 -6.11 42.02 8.21
C GLY A 247 -5.09 41.24 9.04
N SER A 248 -5.29 39.92 9.11
CA SER A 248 -4.48 39.04 9.96
C SER A 248 -3.20 38.57 9.27
N VAL A 249 -2.11 38.47 10.04
CA VAL A 249 -0.95 37.63 9.72
C VAL A 249 -0.99 36.39 10.61
N SER A 250 -1.24 35.22 10.03
CA SER A 250 -1.33 33.95 10.76
C SER A 250 -0.24 32.97 10.33
N ARG A 251 0.11 32.01 11.20
CA ARG A 251 1.06 30.93 10.88
C ARG A 251 0.33 29.58 10.87
N ILE A 252 0.65 28.75 9.89
CA ILE A 252 0.22 27.35 9.82
C ILE A 252 1.46 26.47 9.85
N ALA A 253 1.57 25.62 10.88
CA ALA A 253 2.66 24.69 11.07
C ALA A 253 2.17 23.46 11.83
N GLY A 254 2.74 22.30 11.53
CA GLY A 254 2.58 21.05 12.28
C GLY A 254 3.90 20.56 12.87
N GLY A 255 3.85 19.46 13.61
CA GLY A 255 5.06 18.81 14.17
C GLY A 255 5.99 18.20 13.11
N ASP A 256 5.47 17.98 11.90
CA ASP A 256 6.21 17.56 10.72
C ASP A 256 5.53 18.07 9.44
N ARG A 257 6.12 17.77 8.28
CA ARG A 257 5.61 18.14 6.95
C ARG A 257 4.20 17.61 6.65
N TYR A 258 3.84 16.46 7.19
CA TYR A 258 2.56 15.82 6.97
C TYR A 258 1.46 16.54 7.77
N ALA A 259 1.77 16.86 9.02
CA ALA A 259 0.92 17.67 9.89
C ALA A 259 0.77 19.11 9.38
N THR A 260 1.81 19.73 8.82
CA THR A 260 1.67 21.06 8.19
C THR A 260 0.76 21.00 6.96
N ALA A 261 0.90 19.99 6.10
CA ALA A 261 0.01 19.81 4.94
C ALA A 261 -1.46 19.60 5.36
N ALA A 262 -1.69 18.78 6.39
CA ALA A 262 -3.02 18.56 6.96
C ALA A 262 -3.62 19.84 7.57
N ALA A 263 -2.84 20.60 8.36
CA ALA A 263 -3.29 21.85 8.97
C ALA A 263 -3.59 22.93 7.92
N LEU A 264 -2.79 23.02 6.85
CA LEU A 264 -3.05 23.91 5.74
C LEU A 264 -4.32 23.52 5.00
N SER A 265 -4.53 22.23 4.74
CA SER A 265 -5.77 21.73 4.16
C SER A 265 -6.98 22.10 5.01
N ALA A 266 -6.89 21.91 6.33
CA ALA A 266 -7.93 22.26 7.29
C ALA A 266 -8.28 23.75 7.27
N SER A 267 -7.28 24.62 7.12
CA SER A 267 -7.50 26.07 7.02
C SER A 267 -8.03 26.53 5.67
N ALA A 268 -7.74 25.81 4.59
CA ALA A 268 -7.99 26.27 3.23
C ALA A 268 -9.25 25.68 2.58
N PHE A 269 -9.66 24.48 3.00
CA PHE A 269 -10.72 23.70 2.37
C PHE A 269 -11.79 23.25 3.37
N ALA A 270 -13.05 23.55 3.03
CA ALA A 270 -14.21 23.03 3.75
C ALA A 270 -14.42 21.53 3.42
N PRO A 271 -15.12 20.77 4.29
CA PRO A 271 -15.52 19.40 3.97
C PRO A 271 -16.31 19.27 2.67
N GLY A 272 -16.21 18.12 2.00
CA GLY A 272 -16.90 17.82 0.74
C GLY A 272 -16.17 18.32 -0.51
N VAL A 273 -14.83 18.40 -0.48
CA VAL A 273 -14.06 18.80 -1.67
C VAL A 273 -14.24 17.79 -2.81
N PRO A 274 -14.21 18.24 -4.08
CA PRO A 274 -14.38 17.34 -5.22
C PRO A 274 -13.24 16.31 -5.35
N ILE A 275 -12.04 16.67 -4.88
CA ILE A 275 -10.86 15.82 -5.01
C ILE A 275 -9.83 16.15 -3.92
N ALA A 276 -9.08 15.15 -3.46
CA ALA A 276 -7.84 15.30 -2.71
C ALA A 276 -6.73 14.55 -3.44
N TYR A 277 -5.57 15.20 -3.59
CA TYR A 277 -4.37 14.56 -4.12
C TYR A 277 -3.46 14.16 -2.98
N VAL A 278 -2.83 12.99 -3.07
CA VAL A 278 -1.86 12.50 -2.08
C VAL A 278 -0.54 12.22 -2.79
N ALA A 279 0.53 12.86 -2.34
CA ALA A 279 1.87 12.72 -2.90
C ALA A 279 2.88 12.36 -1.80
N THR A 280 4.06 11.89 -2.20
CA THR A 280 5.14 11.64 -1.23
C THR A 280 5.57 12.94 -0.52
N GLY A 281 5.85 12.83 0.78
CA GLY A 281 6.50 13.87 1.55
C GLY A 281 8.02 13.94 1.37
N THR A 282 8.62 13.17 0.47
CA THR A 282 10.06 13.14 0.20
C THR A 282 10.37 13.13 -1.30
N GLY A 283 11.27 14.00 -1.76
CA GLY A 283 11.70 14.08 -3.17
C GLY A 283 10.54 14.41 -4.12
N PHE A 284 10.26 15.71 -4.30
CA PHE A 284 8.90 16.22 -4.58
C PHE A 284 8.51 16.63 -6.03
N PRO A 285 9.09 16.14 -7.13
CA PRO A 285 8.73 16.67 -8.43
C PRO A 285 7.28 16.32 -8.82
N ASP A 286 6.72 15.22 -8.31
CA ASP A 286 5.32 14.83 -8.56
C ASP A 286 4.31 15.71 -7.81
N ALA A 287 4.65 16.16 -6.59
CA ALA A 287 3.79 17.04 -5.78
C ALA A 287 3.68 18.45 -6.38
N LEU A 288 4.71 18.90 -7.08
CA LEU A 288 4.77 20.22 -7.70
C LEU A 288 3.73 20.40 -8.81
N ALA A 289 3.66 19.45 -9.76
CA ALA A 289 2.60 19.43 -10.77
C ALA A 289 1.22 19.21 -10.12
N GLY A 290 1.19 18.45 -9.01
CA GLY A 290 0.03 18.26 -8.14
C GLY A 290 -0.63 19.56 -7.68
N GLY A 291 0.17 20.54 -7.25
CA GLY A 291 -0.33 21.81 -6.72
C GLY A 291 -1.18 22.60 -7.72
N ALA A 292 -0.77 22.65 -8.98
CA ALA A 292 -1.51 23.34 -10.04
C ALA A 292 -2.85 22.66 -10.35
N ALA A 293 -2.84 21.33 -10.52
CA ALA A 293 -4.05 20.54 -10.76
C ALA A 293 -5.03 20.64 -9.58
N ALA A 294 -4.53 20.48 -8.36
CA ALA A 294 -5.31 20.56 -7.13
C ALA A 294 -5.92 21.96 -6.95
N GLY A 295 -5.13 23.02 -7.14
CA GLY A 295 -5.62 24.40 -7.07
C GLY A 295 -6.71 24.71 -8.10
N ALA A 296 -6.54 24.25 -9.35
CA ALA A 296 -7.52 24.42 -10.42
C ALA A 296 -8.84 23.67 -10.13
N GLN A 297 -8.75 22.50 -9.50
CA GLN A 297 -9.90 21.65 -9.14
C GLN A 297 -10.46 21.92 -7.74
N ARG A 298 -9.90 22.91 -7.00
CA ARG A 298 -10.29 23.27 -5.63
C ARG A 298 -10.15 22.12 -4.62
N GLY A 299 -9.10 21.31 -4.78
CA GLY A 299 -8.74 20.25 -3.85
C GLY A 299 -7.39 20.52 -3.15
N PRO A 300 -7.12 19.90 -1.99
CA PRO A 300 -5.81 19.95 -1.37
C PRO A 300 -4.82 18.96 -2.00
N VAL A 301 -3.54 19.22 -1.75
CA VAL A 301 -2.47 18.22 -1.82
C VAL A 301 -2.09 17.86 -0.38
N LEU A 302 -2.23 16.59 -0.03
CA LEU A 302 -1.76 16.02 1.23
C LEU A 302 -0.49 15.20 0.98
N LEU A 303 0.33 15.06 2.01
CA LEU A 303 1.62 14.37 1.93
C LEU A 303 1.59 13.06 2.71
N THR A 304 2.34 12.05 2.26
CA THR A 304 2.45 10.74 2.95
C THR A 304 3.88 10.25 3.03
N ALA A 305 4.17 9.40 4.01
CA ALA A 305 5.36 8.55 3.96
C ALA A 305 5.15 7.42 2.92
N PRO A 306 6.21 6.76 2.42
CA PRO A 306 6.08 5.75 1.35
C PRO A 306 5.06 4.66 1.66
N ASP A 307 5.09 4.09 2.88
CA ASP A 307 4.29 2.90 3.21
C ASP A 307 3.26 3.14 4.31
N THR A 308 3.14 4.36 4.84
CA THR A 308 2.26 4.65 5.97
C THR A 308 1.59 6.01 5.80
N LEU A 309 0.26 6.03 5.93
CA LEU A 309 -0.53 7.25 5.93
C LEU A 309 -0.49 7.90 7.32
N PRO A 310 0.15 9.08 7.49
CA PRO A 310 0.32 9.71 8.80
C PRO A 310 -1.02 9.98 9.50
N ALA A 311 -1.04 9.90 10.83
CA ALA A 311 -2.26 10.10 11.61
C ALA A 311 -2.93 11.47 11.37
N SER A 312 -2.13 12.53 11.21
CA SER A 312 -2.61 13.87 10.85
C SER A 312 -3.33 13.91 9.50
N VAL A 313 -2.85 13.14 8.53
CA VAL A 313 -3.41 13.06 7.18
C VAL A 313 -4.69 12.23 7.18
N ARG A 314 -4.74 11.14 7.95
CA ARG A 314 -5.96 10.35 8.19
C ARG A 314 -7.07 11.20 8.80
N ALA A 315 -6.76 11.94 9.87
CA ALA A 315 -7.72 12.83 10.52
C ALA A 315 -8.23 13.91 9.57
N GLU A 316 -7.35 14.48 8.74
CA GLU A 316 -7.74 15.47 7.76
C GLU A 316 -8.61 14.88 6.64
N LEU A 317 -8.29 13.70 6.11
CA LEU A 317 -9.13 13.03 5.11
C LEU A 317 -10.52 12.70 5.66
N ALA A 318 -10.61 12.27 6.92
CA ALA A 318 -11.88 12.02 7.60
C ALA A 318 -12.74 13.30 7.73
N ARG A 319 -12.11 14.43 8.07
CA ARG A 319 -12.77 15.75 8.15
C ARG A 319 -13.18 16.25 6.76
N LEU A 320 -12.27 16.16 5.81
CA LEU A 320 -12.36 16.73 4.48
C LEU A 320 -13.40 16.01 3.60
N LYS A 321 -13.59 14.70 3.80
CA LYS A 321 -14.54 13.86 3.04
C LYS A 321 -14.46 14.11 1.52
N PRO A 322 -13.29 13.93 0.89
CA PRO A 322 -13.14 14.19 -0.54
C PRO A 322 -14.00 13.23 -1.37
N ALA A 323 -14.63 13.73 -2.43
CA ALA A 323 -15.41 12.88 -3.35
C ALA A 323 -14.52 11.93 -4.17
N LYS A 324 -13.24 12.26 -4.31
CA LYS A 324 -12.23 11.44 -4.99
C LYS A 324 -10.88 11.63 -4.34
N ILE A 325 -10.11 10.55 -4.19
CA ILE A 325 -8.71 10.60 -3.75
C ILE A 325 -7.83 10.09 -4.89
N VAL A 326 -6.75 10.81 -5.19
CA VAL A 326 -5.80 10.44 -6.25
C VAL A 326 -4.39 10.43 -5.71
N VAL A 327 -3.67 9.32 -5.92
CA VAL A 327 -2.25 9.24 -5.58
C VAL A 327 -1.40 9.74 -6.75
N LEU A 328 -0.45 10.61 -6.45
CA LEU A 328 0.54 11.14 -7.39
C LEU A 328 1.88 10.45 -7.16
N GLY A 329 2.48 9.97 -8.26
CA GLY A 329 3.79 9.34 -8.26
C GLY A 329 3.75 7.82 -8.27
N ARG A 330 4.91 7.24 -8.57
CA ARG A 330 5.13 5.80 -8.74
C ARG A 330 5.05 5.04 -7.40
N GLY A 331 4.93 3.71 -7.48
CA GLY A 331 4.77 2.84 -6.31
C GLY A 331 5.95 2.87 -5.33
N ASP A 332 7.16 3.14 -5.80
CA ASP A 332 8.37 3.34 -4.97
C ASP A 332 8.34 4.64 -4.14
N ARG A 333 7.45 5.58 -4.48
CA ARG A 333 7.31 6.87 -3.79
C ARG A 333 6.11 6.90 -2.86
N VAL A 334 4.98 6.40 -3.34
CA VAL A 334 3.77 6.18 -2.54
C VAL A 334 3.37 4.73 -2.75
N GLY A 335 3.70 3.88 -1.79
CA GLY A 335 3.45 2.44 -1.79
C GLY A 335 1.97 2.12 -1.87
N ASP A 336 1.65 0.91 -2.33
CA ASP A 336 0.26 0.46 -2.41
C ASP A 336 -0.37 0.29 -1.01
N ALA A 337 0.43 0.09 0.04
CA ALA A 337 -0.02 0.13 1.44
C ALA A 337 -0.73 1.46 1.78
N VAL A 338 -0.21 2.59 1.28
CA VAL A 338 -0.86 3.90 1.45
C VAL A 338 -2.14 3.98 0.61
N ARG A 339 -2.14 3.51 -0.64
CA ARG A 339 -3.35 3.50 -1.47
C ARG A 339 -4.48 2.69 -0.85
N ILE A 340 -4.16 1.59 -0.20
CA ILE A 340 -5.11 0.76 0.54
C ILE A 340 -5.65 1.55 1.74
N GLN A 341 -4.79 2.16 2.56
CA GLN A 341 -5.22 3.02 3.68
C GLN A 341 -6.10 4.20 3.21
N LEU A 342 -5.82 4.77 2.04
CA LEU A 342 -6.60 5.85 1.44
C LEU A 342 -7.99 5.40 0.97
N SER A 343 -8.18 4.12 0.65
CA SER A 343 -9.46 3.61 0.15
C SER A 343 -10.60 3.76 1.16
N ALA A 344 -10.30 3.73 2.46
CA ALA A 344 -11.25 3.99 3.54
C ALA A 344 -11.89 5.39 3.47
N TYR A 345 -11.25 6.34 2.77
CA TYR A 345 -11.71 7.72 2.67
C TYR A 345 -12.28 8.07 1.28
N ALA A 346 -12.24 7.15 0.32
CA ALA A 346 -12.52 7.43 -1.09
C ALA A 346 -14.02 7.49 -1.46
N ASN A 347 -14.95 7.24 -0.51
CA ASN A 347 -16.39 7.13 -0.79
C ASN A 347 -17.30 7.90 0.19
N GLY A 348 -16.80 8.87 0.95
CA GLY A 348 -17.66 9.73 1.80
C GLY A 348 -18.48 8.99 2.88
N SER A 349 -18.17 7.73 3.20
CA SER A 349 -18.87 6.96 4.23
C SER A 349 -18.45 7.42 5.62
N SER A 350 -19.24 8.33 6.19
CA SER A 350 -19.20 8.59 7.63
C SER A 350 -19.95 7.50 8.37
N SER A 351 -19.21 6.58 8.99
CA SER A 351 -19.66 5.80 10.13
C SER A 351 -18.44 5.52 11.00
N THR A 352 -18.62 5.39 12.31
CA THR A 352 -17.56 5.14 13.30
C THR A 352 -16.98 3.71 13.26
N SER A 353 -17.26 2.96 12.19
CA SER A 353 -16.53 1.79 11.71
C SER A 353 -16.07 2.13 10.30
N ASP A 354 -14.77 1.99 10.02
CA ASP A 354 -14.20 2.25 8.70
C ASP A 354 -14.51 1.14 7.68
N GLY A 355 -15.27 0.13 8.11
CA GLY A 355 -15.90 -0.91 7.29
C GLY A 355 -15.02 -2.13 7.06
N TRP A 356 -13.76 -2.07 7.51
CA TRP A 356 -12.77 -3.12 7.30
C TRP A 356 -11.98 -3.45 8.57
N PHE A 357 -11.43 -4.66 8.61
CA PHE A 357 -10.47 -5.09 9.63
C PHE A 357 -9.42 -6.03 9.04
N THR A 358 -8.31 -6.27 9.74
CA THR A 358 -7.30 -7.24 9.29
C THR A 358 -7.38 -8.57 10.02
N TYR A 359 -7.40 -9.65 9.23
CA TYR A 359 -7.12 -11.03 9.63
C TYR A 359 -5.73 -11.43 9.11
N ALA A 360 -4.78 -11.66 10.01
CA ALA A 360 -3.42 -12.05 9.64
C ALA A 360 -3.24 -13.58 9.62
N ILE A 361 -2.42 -14.07 8.69
CA ILE A 361 -2.05 -15.49 8.59
C ILE A 361 -0.52 -15.60 8.66
N TYR A 362 -0.04 -16.31 9.66
CA TYR A 362 1.33 -16.81 9.73
C TYR A 362 1.48 -18.00 8.78
N PRO A 363 2.60 -18.04 8.03
CA PRO A 363 2.96 -19.17 7.21
C PRO A 363 3.32 -20.38 8.08
N ASP A 364 3.71 -21.46 7.40
CA ASP A 364 4.47 -22.55 7.99
C ASP A 364 5.83 -22.04 8.50
N THR A 365 6.09 -22.18 9.80
CA THR A 365 7.28 -21.62 10.45
C THR A 365 8.36 -22.65 10.73
N GLN A 366 8.28 -23.85 10.14
CA GLN A 366 9.24 -24.92 10.41
C GLN A 366 10.69 -24.50 10.15
N GLN A 367 10.95 -23.55 9.25
CA GLN A 367 12.29 -23.02 8.97
C GLN A 367 12.69 -21.81 9.84
N GLU A 368 11.76 -21.23 10.59
CA GLU A 368 12.00 -20.05 11.42
C GLU A 368 12.33 -20.38 12.89
N VAL A 369 12.28 -21.66 13.26
CA VAL A 369 12.53 -22.16 14.64
C VAL A 369 13.93 -22.73 14.85
N PHE A 370 14.83 -22.56 13.88
CA PHE A 370 16.23 -22.95 14.04
C PHE A 370 17.06 -21.82 14.64
N ALA A 371 18.15 -22.15 15.32
CA ALA A 371 19.10 -21.15 15.82
C ALA A 371 19.65 -20.23 14.71
N TRP A 372 19.90 -20.77 13.52
CA TRP A 372 20.37 -19.99 12.37
C TRP A 372 19.30 -19.04 11.81
N ALA A 373 18.03 -19.26 12.12
CA ALA A 373 16.94 -18.39 11.69
C ALA A 373 16.90 -17.07 12.45
N GLY A 374 17.63 -16.94 13.56
CA GLY A 374 17.68 -15.71 14.35
C GLY A 374 16.31 -15.34 14.92
N SER A 375 15.90 -14.08 14.76
CA SER A 375 14.70 -13.51 15.38
C SER A 375 13.49 -13.39 14.44
N ARG A 376 13.52 -13.98 13.23
CA ARG A 376 12.49 -13.77 12.19
C ARG A 376 11.06 -13.94 12.69
N PHE A 377 10.79 -15.05 13.38
CA PHE A 377 9.45 -15.37 13.88
C PHE A 377 8.99 -14.37 14.95
N ILE A 378 9.81 -14.14 15.98
CA ILE A 378 9.45 -13.23 17.07
C ILE A 378 9.34 -11.77 16.59
N ASP A 379 10.16 -11.35 15.63
CA ASP A 379 10.12 -9.99 15.08
C ASP A 379 8.86 -9.76 14.27
N ARG A 380 8.36 -10.77 13.55
CA ARG A 380 7.03 -10.70 12.88
C ARG A 380 5.91 -10.48 13.91
N SER A 381 5.95 -11.19 15.04
CA SER A 381 4.97 -10.99 16.13
C SER A 381 5.07 -9.60 16.76
N LYS A 382 6.28 -9.14 17.07
CA LYS A 382 6.49 -7.78 17.60
C LYS A 382 6.03 -6.72 16.60
N TRP A 383 6.25 -6.94 15.31
CA TRP A 383 5.80 -6.03 14.26
C TRP A 383 4.26 -5.96 14.22
N LEU A 384 3.55 -7.10 14.23
CA LEU A 384 2.08 -7.10 14.29
C LEU A 384 1.55 -6.39 15.55
N VAL A 385 2.17 -6.61 16.71
CA VAL A 385 1.81 -5.90 17.95
C VAL A 385 1.98 -4.39 17.78
N ALA A 386 3.13 -3.94 17.27
CA ALA A 386 3.42 -2.53 17.06
C ALA A 386 2.48 -1.87 16.03
N HIS A 387 1.97 -2.63 15.07
CA HIS A 387 1.10 -2.14 13.99
C HIS A 387 -0.38 -2.47 14.18
N ARG A 388 -0.76 -3.06 15.33
CA ARG A 388 -2.14 -3.51 15.62
C ARG A 388 -3.19 -2.46 15.26
N SER A 389 -3.01 -1.23 15.74
CA SER A 389 -3.97 -0.15 15.52
C SER A 389 -3.97 0.37 14.08
N ALA A 390 -2.85 0.32 13.37
CA ALA A 390 -2.75 0.78 11.99
C ALA A 390 -3.37 -0.23 11.01
N LEU A 391 -3.30 -1.52 11.36
CA LEU A 391 -3.87 -2.61 10.59
C LEU A 391 -5.32 -2.92 10.95
N ASP A 392 -5.88 -2.30 11.99
CA ASP A 392 -7.08 -2.81 12.67
C ASP A 392 -7.04 -4.34 12.83
N LEU A 393 -5.95 -4.84 13.41
CA LEU A 393 -5.69 -6.27 13.52
C LEU A 393 -6.61 -6.90 14.56
N ARG A 394 -7.46 -7.84 14.14
CA ARG A 394 -8.46 -8.49 15.00
C ARG A 394 -8.13 -9.93 15.37
N PHE A 395 -7.41 -10.63 14.50
CA PHE A 395 -7.09 -12.03 14.72
C PHE A 395 -5.84 -12.45 13.94
N VAL A 396 -5.04 -13.35 14.52
CA VAL A 396 -3.87 -13.97 13.87
C VAL A 396 -4.05 -15.48 13.82
N SER A 397 -3.87 -16.06 12.65
CA SER A 397 -3.86 -17.51 12.45
C SER A 397 -2.49 -18.01 12.08
N HIS A 398 -2.28 -19.33 12.14
CA HIS A 398 -1.04 -19.99 11.72
C HIS A 398 -1.35 -21.29 11.00
N THR A 399 -0.78 -21.49 9.82
CA THR A 399 -1.14 -22.60 8.93
C THR A 399 -0.56 -23.96 9.32
N GLY A 400 0.09 -24.09 10.47
CA GLY A 400 0.66 -25.33 11.00
C GLY A 400 2.11 -25.56 10.59
N ASP A 401 2.68 -26.67 11.04
CA ASP A 401 4.12 -26.91 11.07
C ASP A 401 4.83 -25.74 11.75
N VAL A 402 4.41 -25.49 13.00
CA VAL A 402 4.96 -24.45 13.87
C VAL A 402 6.44 -24.74 14.12
N VAL A 403 6.78 -26.02 14.34
CA VAL A 403 8.16 -26.52 14.43
C VAL A 403 8.49 -27.43 13.25
N ASN A 404 9.77 -27.77 13.06
CA ASN A 404 10.20 -28.75 12.06
C ASN A 404 10.29 -30.17 12.61
N TRP A 405 10.82 -30.34 13.81
CA TRP A 405 10.81 -31.61 14.51
C TRP A 405 11.11 -31.39 15.97
N ASP A 406 10.79 -32.38 16.78
CA ASP A 406 11.08 -32.37 18.20
C ASP A 406 12.43 -33.03 18.53
N THR A 407 13.06 -32.56 19.59
CA THR A 407 14.26 -33.11 20.24
C THR A 407 13.99 -33.21 21.74
N ASP A 408 14.77 -33.99 22.48
CA ASP A 408 14.52 -34.21 23.92
C ASP A 408 14.55 -32.91 24.76
N ASP A 409 15.23 -31.86 24.27
CA ASP A 409 15.27 -30.53 24.88
C ASP A 409 14.15 -29.59 24.42
N HIS A 410 13.32 -30.02 23.46
CA HIS A 410 12.22 -29.27 22.88
C HIS A 410 12.60 -27.86 22.38
N ALA A 411 13.85 -27.67 21.92
CA ALA A 411 14.39 -26.34 21.62
C ALA A 411 13.56 -25.55 20.60
N GLN A 412 13.05 -26.21 19.56
CA GLN A 412 12.22 -25.55 18.53
C GLN A 412 10.88 -25.06 19.09
N TYR A 413 10.27 -25.84 19.98
CA TYR A 413 9.05 -25.46 20.68
C TYR A 413 9.27 -24.26 21.61
N VAL A 414 10.40 -24.22 22.32
CA VAL A 414 10.77 -23.06 23.16
C VAL A 414 10.90 -21.78 22.32
N ILE A 415 11.54 -21.87 21.16
CA ILE A 415 11.69 -20.73 20.23
C ILE A 415 10.33 -20.28 19.68
N ALA A 416 9.49 -21.22 19.23
CA ALA A 416 8.17 -20.91 18.71
C ALA A 416 7.22 -20.32 19.78
N ARG A 417 7.28 -20.83 21.02
CA ARG A 417 6.51 -20.29 22.14
C ARG A 417 6.93 -18.85 22.42
N ALA A 418 8.24 -18.59 22.55
CA ALA A 418 8.75 -17.23 22.74
C ALA A 418 8.36 -16.29 21.58
N ALA A 419 8.26 -16.81 20.35
CA ALA A 419 7.83 -16.04 19.20
C ALA A 419 6.33 -15.72 19.17
N THR A 420 5.47 -16.52 19.82
CA THR A 420 4.01 -16.28 19.88
C THR A 420 3.60 -15.50 21.13
N ASP A 421 4.40 -15.53 22.20
CA ASP A 421 4.14 -14.79 23.45
C ASP A 421 3.85 -13.28 23.28
N PRO A 422 4.48 -12.52 22.36
CA PRO A 422 4.13 -11.11 22.16
C PRO A 422 2.66 -10.88 21.79
N LEU A 423 2.03 -11.79 21.02
CA LEU A 423 0.60 -11.68 20.68
C LEU A 423 -0.27 -11.89 21.93
N ASN A 424 0.07 -12.92 22.72
CA ASN A 424 -0.62 -13.23 23.97
C ASN A 424 -0.52 -12.06 24.97
N GLN A 425 0.69 -11.53 25.20
CA GLN A 425 0.94 -10.41 26.09
C GLN A 425 0.21 -9.13 25.66
N ALA A 426 0.07 -8.91 24.35
CA ALA A 426 -0.68 -7.79 23.79
C ALA A 426 -2.21 -8.01 23.76
N GLY A 427 -2.69 -9.19 24.15
CA GLY A 427 -4.11 -9.56 24.07
C GLY A 427 -4.64 -9.53 22.64
N ILE A 428 -3.82 -9.91 21.66
CA ILE A 428 -4.25 -10.09 20.26
C ILE A 428 -4.73 -11.53 20.11
N PRO A 429 -6.00 -11.77 19.76
CA PRO A 429 -6.51 -13.11 19.52
C PRO A 429 -5.66 -13.85 18.47
N TYR A 430 -5.23 -15.07 18.80
CA TYR A 430 -4.51 -15.91 17.86
C TYR A 430 -4.84 -17.39 18.04
N GLN A 431 -4.56 -18.19 17.01
CA GLN A 431 -4.76 -19.63 17.04
C GLN A 431 -3.84 -20.36 16.07
N LEU A 432 -3.26 -21.47 16.52
CA LEU A 432 -2.32 -22.26 15.74
C LEU A 432 -2.97 -23.55 15.22
N SER A 433 -2.82 -23.83 13.92
CA SER A 433 -3.03 -25.18 13.40
C SER A 433 -1.84 -26.07 13.70
N ILE A 434 -2.10 -27.37 13.77
CA ILE A 434 -1.05 -28.39 13.82
C ILE A 434 -0.87 -29.00 12.44
N GLY A 435 0.38 -29.06 11.98
CA GLY A 435 0.79 -29.85 10.82
C GLY A 435 1.41 -31.17 11.26
N ASN A 436 2.00 -31.93 10.33
CA ASN A 436 2.61 -33.22 10.69
C ASN A 436 3.91 -33.06 11.49
N HIS A 437 4.64 -31.96 11.30
CA HIS A 437 5.88 -31.65 12.03
C HIS A 437 5.64 -31.29 13.50
N ASP A 438 4.40 -30.94 13.85
CA ASP A 438 3.96 -30.60 15.21
C ASP A 438 3.54 -31.84 16.05
N THR A 439 3.77 -33.04 15.52
CA THR A 439 3.31 -34.32 16.10
C THR A 439 4.46 -35.31 16.25
N LEU A 440 4.22 -36.45 16.88
CA LEU A 440 5.20 -37.54 16.94
C LEU A 440 5.52 -38.16 15.55
N ALA A 441 4.75 -37.83 14.51
CA ALA A 441 4.91 -38.41 13.17
C ALA A 441 6.24 -38.03 12.53
N THR A 442 6.80 -36.88 12.86
CA THR A 442 8.06 -36.38 12.28
C THR A 442 9.23 -36.60 13.23
N GLY A 443 10.32 -37.16 12.69
CA GLY A 443 11.59 -37.36 13.40
C GLY A 443 12.63 -36.28 13.07
N VAL A 444 13.76 -36.36 13.75
CA VAL A 444 14.92 -35.48 13.49
C VAL A 444 15.30 -35.54 12.01
N GLY A 445 15.42 -34.36 11.38
CA GLY A 445 15.65 -34.24 9.94
C GLY A 445 14.38 -34.04 9.10
N GLY A 446 13.20 -33.98 9.73
CA GLY A 446 11.94 -33.58 9.08
C GLY A 446 11.26 -34.69 8.29
N SER A 447 11.78 -35.92 8.32
CA SER A 447 11.15 -37.10 7.71
C SER A 447 10.28 -37.85 8.71
N ALA A 448 9.46 -38.78 8.23
CA ALA A 448 8.66 -39.64 9.09
C ALA A 448 9.53 -40.35 10.14
N ARG A 449 9.17 -40.23 11.42
CA ARG A 449 9.86 -40.86 12.55
C ARG A 449 9.86 -42.38 12.44
N ASP A 450 8.71 -42.92 12.06
CA ASP A 450 8.45 -44.36 11.89
C ASP A 450 7.35 -44.51 10.83
N ALA A 451 7.74 -44.86 9.60
CA ALA A 451 6.83 -44.91 8.46
C ALA A 451 5.61 -45.83 8.71
N PRO A 452 5.77 -47.07 9.21
CA PRO A 452 4.64 -47.93 9.60
C PRO A 452 3.67 -47.31 10.63
N ARG A 453 4.14 -46.44 11.52
CA ARG A 453 3.33 -45.88 12.62
C ARG A 453 2.91 -44.42 12.41
N THR A 454 3.21 -43.83 11.25
CA THR A 454 2.98 -42.41 10.99
C THR A 454 1.50 -42.01 11.20
N TYR A 455 0.55 -42.87 10.81
CA TYR A 455 -0.87 -42.65 11.06
C TYR A 455 -1.24 -42.52 12.55
N GLU A 456 -0.68 -43.39 13.41
CA GLU A 456 -0.89 -43.33 14.85
C GLU A 456 -0.21 -42.09 15.44
N TYR A 457 1.05 -41.87 15.04
CA TYR A 457 1.91 -40.82 15.57
C TYR A 457 1.44 -39.41 15.20
N GLN A 458 0.73 -39.25 14.08
CA GLN A 458 0.11 -37.96 13.70
C GLN A 458 -0.93 -37.48 14.73
N ARG A 459 -1.47 -38.37 15.57
CA ARG A 459 -2.44 -38.02 16.61
C ARG A 459 -1.79 -37.80 17.99
N VAL A 460 -0.47 -38.00 18.09
CA VAL A 460 0.28 -37.80 19.33
C VAL A 460 0.82 -36.37 19.36
N THR A 461 0.07 -35.51 20.04
CA THR A 461 0.29 -34.05 20.14
C THR A 461 0.64 -33.61 21.57
N THR A 462 1.08 -34.53 22.43
CA THR A 462 1.29 -34.27 23.86
C THR A 462 2.29 -33.12 24.06
N THR A 463 3.44 -33.14 23.40
CA THR A 463 4.45 -32.06 23.51
C THR A 463 3.87 -30.72 23.07
N PHE A 464 3.22 -30.66 21.90
CA PHE A 464 2.60 -29.43 21.39
C PHE A 464 1.64 -28.81 22.43
N ASN A 465 0.77 -29.63 23.02
CA ASN A 465 -0.20 -29.18 24.03
C ASN A 465 0.41 -28.83 25.40
N THR A 466 1.69 -29.15 25.66
CA THR A 466 2.40 -28.58 26.82
C THR A 466 2.81 -27.12 26.58
N PHE A 467 3.11 -26.77 25.32
CA PHE A 467 3.57 -25.44 24.91
C PHE A 467 2.44 -24.50 24.54
N TRP A 468 1.29 -24.99 24.06
CA TRP A 468 0.10 -24.16 23.85
C TRP A 468 -1.10 -24.82 24.48
N ARG A 469 -1.75 -24.08 25.39
CA ARG A 469 -2.90 -24.54 26.15
C ARG A 469 -4.13 -23.73 25.76
N PRO A 470 -5.34 -24.27 25.94
CA PRO A 470 -6.57 -23.51 25.74
C PRO A 470 -6.59 -22.13 26.43
N SER A 471 -5.97 -22.01 27.60
CA SER A 471 -5.87 -20.76 28.36
C SER A 471 -5.00 -19.67 27.71
N ASP A 472 -4.15 -20.02 26.74
CA ASP A 472 -3.34 -19.05 25.99
C ASP A 472 -4.18 -18.33 24.92
N TYR A 473 -5.36 -18.86 24.55
CA TYR A 473 -6.18 -18.33 23.48
C TYR A 473 -7.35 -17.51 24.02
N ALA A 474 -7.17 -16.19 24.11
CA ALA A 474 -8.14 -15.28 24.71
C ALA A 474 -9.54 -15.28 24.06
N ALA A 475 -9.62 -15.61 22.76
CA ALA A 475 -10.88 -15.65 22.01
C ALA A 475 -11.49 -17.06 21.91
N LEU A 476 -10.89 -18.06 22.56
CA LEU A 476 -11.32 -19.45 22.47
C LEU A 476 -12.71 -19.61 23.06
N ALA A 477 -13.62 -20.19 22.28
CA ALA A 477 -14.99 -20.45 22.67
C ALA A 477 -15.27 -21.94 22.92
N GLY A 478 -14.51 -22.83 22.27
CA GLY A 478 -14.62 -24.25 22.53
C GLY A 478 -13.54 -25.10 21.86
N ALA A 479 -13.44 -26.34 22.31
CA ALA A 479 -12.50 -27.34 21.82
C ALA A 479 -13.20 -28.69 21.67
N PHE A 480 -12.75 -29.53 20.74
CA PHE A 480 -13.23 -30.91 20.62
C PHE A 480 -12.74 -31.77 21.79
N GLU A 481 -11.45 -31.67 22.09
CA GLU A 481 -10.81 -32.42 23.18
C GLU A 481 -10.45 -31.48 24.34
N THR A 482 -10.84 -31.85 25.55
CA THR A 482 -10.54 -31.06 26.75
C THR A 482 -9.04 -30.94 26.95
N GLY A 483 -8.56 -29.71 27.19
CA GLY A 483 -7.14 -29.43 27.44
C GLY A 483 -6.26 -29.39 26.20
N LYS A 484 -6.81 -29.64 25.00
CA LYS A 484 -6.06 -29.61 23.75
C LYS A 484 -6.43 -28.42 22.87
N VAL A 485 -5.49 -28.00 22.03
CA VAL A 485 -5.65 -26.93 21.03
C VAL A 485 -5.78 -27.43 19.59
N ASP A 486 -5.55 -28.73 19.36
CA ASP A 486 -5.56 -29.42 18.07
C ASP A 486 -6.80 -29.09 17.21
N ASN A 487 -7.97 -29.05 17.87
CA ASN A 487 -9.27 -28.86 17.24
C ASN A 487 -10.11 -27.91 18.10
N THR A 488 -10.24 -26.67 17.64
CA THR A 488 -10.72 -25.55 18.47
C THR A 488 -11.51 -24.55 17.63
N TYR A 489 -12.42 -23.79 18.26
CA TYR A 489 -13.00 -22.62 17.63
C TYR A 489 -12.94 -21.40 18.54
N SER A 490 -12.62 -20.27 17.93
CA SER A 490 -12.57 -18.95 18.57
C SER A 490 -13.61 -18.04 17.95
N VAL A 491 -14.11 -17.08 18.72
CA VAL A 491 -15.09 -16.09 18.24
C VAL A 491 -14.61 -14.67 18.53
N PHE A 492 -14.91 -13.75 17.62
CA PHE A 492 -14.62 -12.34 17.80
C PHE A 492 -15.59 -11.47 17.00
N ASP A 493 -15.69 -10.20 17.39
CA ASP A 493 -16.48 -9.20 16.69
C ASP A 493 -15.59 -8.22 15.92
N ALA A 494 -15.97 -7.91 14.69
CA ALA A 494 -15.32 -6.90 13.86
C ALA A 494 -16.30 -6.32 12.85
N GLU A 495 -16.30 -4.99 12.68
CA GLU A 495 -17.07 -4.28 11.65
C GLU A 495 -18.56 -4.65 11.60
N GLY A 496 -19.19 -4.72 12.77
CA GLY A 496 -20.61 -5.06 12.91
C GLY A 496 -20.96 -6.49 12.52
N ALA A 497 -19.98 -7.38 12.47
CA ALA A 497 -20.14 -8.79 12.16
C ALA A 497 -19.48 -9.67 13.23
N ARG A 498 -20.11 -10.83 13.48
CA ARG A 498 -19.55 -11.90 14.30
C ARG A 498 -18.72 -12.82 13.44
N TRP A 499 -17.56 -13.22 13.93
CA TRP A 499 -16.61 -14.10 13.25
C TRP A 499 -16.33 -15.34 14.09
N LEU A 500 -16.16 -16.47 13.42
CA LEU A 500 -15.77 -17.74 14.03
C LEU A 500 -14.57 -18.31 13.27
N VAL A 501 -13.47 -18.54 13.97
CA VAL A 501 -12.28 -19.22 13.42
C VAL A 501 -12.29 -20.65 13.90
N LEU A 502 -12.53 -21.59 12.97
CA LEU A 502 -12.56 -23.03 13.22
C LEU A 502 -11.21 -23.62 12.79
N ASN A 503 -10.42 -24.05 13.77
CA ASN A 503 -9.13 -24.69 13.58
C ASN A 503 -9.28 -26.21 13.65
N LEU A 504 -8.75 -26.90 12.64
CA LEU A 504 -8.79 -28.36 12.52
C LEU A 504 -7.39 -28.91 12.40
N GLU A 505 -7.16 -30.05 13.06
CA GLU A 505 -5.98 -30.87 12.90
C GLU A 505 -5.76 -31.28 11.43
N LEU A 506 -4.51 -31.58 11.07
CA LEU A 506 -4.16 -32.09 9.74
C LEU A 506 -4.93 -33.39 9.40
N TRP A 507 -5.62 -33.37 8.25
CA TRP A 507 -6.45 -34.46 7.73
C TRP A 507 -7.35 -35.06 8.81
N PRO A 508 -8.34 -34.27 9.27
CA PRO A 508 -9.03 -34.46 10.54
C PRO A 508 -9.78 -35.78 10.62
N ARG A 509 -9.83 -36.34 11.82
CA ARG A 509 -10.65 -37.53 12.12
C ARG A 509 -12.12 -37.27 11.79
N GLY A 510 -12.85 -38.31 11.39
CA GLY A 510 -14.28 -38.17 11.08
C GLY A 510 -15.13 -37.63 12.23
N ALA A 511 -14.77 -37.96 13.48
CA ALA A 511 -15.40 -37.41 14.68
C ALA A 511 -15.17 -35.90 14.84
N VAL A 512 -13.96 -35.42 14.52
CA VAL A 512 -13.63 -33.98 14.51
C VAL A 512 -14.42 -33.27 13.42
N VAL A 513 -14.53 -33.83 12.22
CA VAL A 513 -15.36 -33.25 11.15
C VAL A 513 -16.83 -33.17 11.56
N SER A 514 -17.35 -34.20 12.23
CA SER A 514 -18.74 -34.21 12.72
C SER A 514 -18.96 -33.18 13.84
N TRP A 515 -17.99 -33.00 14.73
CA TRP A 515 -18.01 -31.94 15.72
C TRP A 515 -17.97 -30.54 15.07
N ALA A 516 -17.06 -30.34 14.12
CA ALA A 516 -16.96 -29.09 13.37
C ALA A 516 -18.25 -28.76 12.62
N GLU A 517 -18.91 -29.76 12.03
CA GLU A 517 -20.23 -29.62 11.41
C GLU A 517 -21.26 -29.08 12.42
N SER A 518 -21.29 -29.63 13.65
CA SER A 518 -22.18 -29.15 14.71
C SER A 518 -21.87 -27.72 15.17
N VAL A 519 -20.58 -27.33 15.20
CA VAL A 519 -20.15 -25.97 15.51
C VAL A 519 -20.64 -24.99 14.44
N ILE A 520 -20.40 -25.27 13.15
CA ILE A 520 -20.83 -24.39 12.05
C ILE A 520 -22.36 -24.25 12.03
N ALA A 521 -23.08 -25.37 12.18
CA ALA A 521 -24.54 -25.40 12.15
C ALA A 521 -25.18 -24.63 13.31
N SER A 522 -24.56 -24.63 14.50
CA SER A 522 -25.04 -23.89 15.68
C SER A 522 -24.69 -22.40 15.67
N HIS A 523 -23.89 -21.94 14.70
CA HIS A 523 -23.45 -20.54 14.57
C HIS A 523 -23.91 -19.89 13.24
N PRO A 524 -25.20 -19.93 12.88
CA PRO A 524 -25.67 -19.44 11.58
C PRO A 524 -25.46 -17.93 11.39
N GLY A 525 -25.33 -17.17 12.48
CA GLY A 525 -25.09 -15.73 12.47
C GLY A 525 -23.62 -15.29 12.49
N HIS A 526 -22.65 -16.22 12.32
CA HIS A 526 -21.22 -15.93 12.29
C HIS A 526 -20.65 -16.11 10.88
N ASN A 527 -19.69 -15.28 10.49
CA ASN A 527 -18.83 -15.54 9.34
C ASN A 527 -17.74 -16.54 9.75
N VAL A 528 -17.81 -17.75 9.19
CA VAL A 528 -16.89 -18.83 9.54
C VAL A 528 -15.65 -18.80 8.64
N ILE A 529 -14.50 -18.85 9.29
CA ILE A 529 -13.17 -19.07 8.72
C ILE A 529 -12.74 -20.48 9.10
N ILE A 530 -12.46 -21.35 8.13
CA ILE A 530 -11.90 -22.68 8.38
C ILE A 530 -10.40 -22.64 8.15
N GLN A 531 -9.64 -23.14 9.11
CA GLN A 531 -8.18 -23.20 9.08
C GLN A 531 -7.71 -24.61 9.38
N THR A 532 -6.82 -25.13 8.54
CA THR A 532 -6.16 -26.42 8.75
C THR A 532 -4.84 -26.42 8.02
N HIS A 533 -3.93 -27.34 8.36
CA HIS A 533 -2.61 -27.35 7.74
C HIS A 533 -2.63 -27.69 6.24
N SER A 534 -3.42 -28.69 5.83
CA SER A 534 -3.51 -29.11 4.41
C SER A 534 -4.96 -29.09 3.92
N TYR A 535 -5.21 -28.31 2.87
CA TYR A 535 -6.50 -28.26 2.18
C TYR A 535 -6.38 -27.81 0.73
N LEU A 536 -5.58 -26.76 0.46
CA LEU A 536 -5.45 -26.16 -0.87
C LEU A 536 -4.22 -26.67 -1.65
N SER A 537 -4.39 -26.90 -2.94
CA SER A 537 -3.30 -27.10 -3.90
C SER A 537 -2.63 -25.78 -4.29
N GLY A 538 -1.50 -25.84 -5.00
CA GLY A 538 -0.70 -24.67 -5.34
C GLY A 538 -1.40 -23.58 -6.17
N ASP A 539 -2.45 -23.94 -6.90
CA ASP A 539 -3.30 -22.99 -7.62
C ASP A 539 -4.48 -22.48 -6.76
N ALA A 540 -4.51 -22.76 -5.46
CA ALA A 540 -5.61 -22.49 -4.54
C ALA A 540 -6.93 -23.18 -4.92
N LEU A 541 -6.87 -24.38 -5.51
CA LEU A 541 -8.00 -25.31 -5.58
C LEU A 541 -7.98 -26.28 -4.39
N ILE A 542 -9.03 -27.07 -4.23
CA ILE A 542 -9.07 -28.14 -3.23
C ILE A 542 -8.04 -29.20 -3.63
N ASP A 543 -7.10 -29.52 -2.75
CA ASP A 543 -6.19 -30.63 -3.00
C ASP A 543 -6.97 -31.95 -3.02
N GLY A 544 -6.77 -32.73 -4.08
CA GLY A 544 -7.59 -33.91 -4.34
C GLY A 544 -9.04 -33.62 -4.72
N ALA A 545 -9.32 -32.47 -5.36
CA ALA A 545 -10.65 -32.14 -5.88
C ALA A 545 -11.36 -33.35 -6.55
N GLY A 546 -12.60 -33.62 -6.15
CA GLY A 546 -13.39 -34.77 -6.60
C GLY A 546 -13.11 -36.09 -5.88
N ARG A 547 -12.13 -36.16 -4.97
CA ARG A 547 -11.77 -37.37 -4.20
C ARG A 547 -12.17 -37.24 -2.73
N SER A 548 -13.47 -37.38 -2.46
CA SER A 548 -14.00 -37.37 -1.09
C SER A 548 -13.70 -38.70 -0.39
N GLN A 549 -12.82 -38.68 0.62
CA GLN A 549 -12.30 -39.89 1.28
C GLN A 549 -12.19 -39.69 2.80
N THR A 550 -12.46 -40.75 3.56
CA THR A 550 -12.30 -40.80 5.02
C THR A 550 -10.92 -41.30 5.45
N LYS A 551 -10.05 -41.60 4.47
CA LYS A 551 -8.63 -41.90 4.62
C LYS A 551 -7.89 -41.16 3.51
N TRP A 552 -6.92 -40.34 3.87
CA TRP A 552 -6.20 -39.45 2.98
C TRP A 552 -4.75 -39.36 3.43
N GLU A 553 -3.83 -39.68 2.53
CA GLU A 553 -2.42 -39.86 2.86
C GLU A 553 -2.27 -40.83 4.06
N TYR A 554 -1.54 -40.43 5.08
CA TYR A 554 -1.43 -41.15 6.35
C TYR A 554 -2.35 -40.60 7.44
N GLY A 555 -3.36 -39.80 7.09
CA GLY A 555 -4.38 -39.28 8.01
C GLY A 555 -5.78 -39.84 7.73
N ASP A 556 -6.80 -39.01 7.98
CA ASP A 556 -8.21 -39.38 7.81
C ASP A 556 -8.86 -38.59 6.68
N SER A 557 -9.60 -37.51 6.97
CA SER A 557 -10.47 -36.88 5.98
C SER A 557 -9.69 -36.11 4.92
N SER A 558 -10.00 -36.36 3.63
CA SER A 558 -9.42 -35.59 2.53
C SER A 558 -9.91 -34.14 2.52
N PRO A 559 -9.19 -33.20 1.89
CA PRO A 559 -9.68 -31.83 1.72
C PRO A 559 -11.04 -31.75 1.01
N GLN A 560 -11.27 -32.64 0.04
CA GLN A 560 -12.59 -32.74 -0.61
C GLN A 560 -13.68 -33.21 0.37
N TYR A 561 -13.38 -34.14 1.28
CA TYR A 561 -14.33 -34.55 2.32
C TYR A 561 -14.68 -33.39 3.27
N ILE A 562 -13.68 -32.57 3.65
CA ILE A 562 -13.91 -31.34 4.41
C ILE A 562 -14.79 -30.36 3.62
N TYR A 563 -14.51 -30.15 2.33
CA TYR A 563 -15.35 -29.30 1.48
C TYR A 563 -16.81 -29.77 1.45
N ASP A 564 -17.03 -31.06 1.17
CA ASP A 564 -18.36 -31.65 1.01
C ASP A 564 -19.17 -31.55 2.29
N ARG A 565 -18.52 -31.69 3.46
CA ARG A 565 -19.18 -31.70 4.77
C ARG A 565 -19.29 -30.33 5.42
N LEU A 566 -18.27 -29.47 5.28
CA LEU A 566 -18.16 -28.23 6.06
C LEU A 566 -18.26 -26.96 5.22
N VAL A 567 -17.90 -26.97 3.94
CA VAL A 567 -17.84 -25.73 3.13
C VAL A 567 -19.04 -25.62 2.19
N ALA A 568 -19.28 -26.63 1.37
CA ALA A 568 -20.36 -26.64 0.38
C ALA A 568 -21.77 -26.52 1.00
N PRO A 569 -22.07 -27.16 2.16
CA PRO A 569 -23.42 -27.10 2.71
C PRO A 569 -23.77 -25.78 3.39
N TYR A 570 -22.78 -24.96 3.78
CA TYR A 570 -22.94 -23.87 4.74
C TYR A 570 -22.63 -22.51 4.12
N THR A 571 -23.66 -21.67 3.99
CA THR A 571 -23.53 -20.32 3.40
C THR A 571 -22.82 -19.34 4.32
N ASN A 572 -22.72 -19.65 5.61
CA ASN A 572 -22.01 -18.87 6.61
C ASN A 572 -20.49 -19.14 6.62
N VAL A 573 -19.98 -20.13 5.86
CA VAL A 573 -18.54 -20.31 5.62
C VAL A 573 -18.07 -19.35 4.52
N LYS A 574 -17.10 -18.49 4.88
CA LYS A 574 -16.65 -17.36 4.05
C LYS A 574 -15.20 -17.47 3.61
N ILE A 575 -14.36 -18.09 4.42
CA ILE A 575 -12.92 -18.17 4.19
C ILE A 575 -12.45 -19.58 4.53
N VAL A 576 -11.60 -20.15 3.68
CA VAL A 576 -10.82 -21.37 3.98
C VAL A 576 -9.35 -21.04 3.78
N THR A 577 -8.53 -21.35 4.76
CA THR A 577 -7.08 -21.15 4.71
C THR A 577 -6.32 -22.41 5.06
N SER A 578 -5.20 -22.60 4.37
CA SER A 578 -4.26 -23.70 4.65
C SER A 578 -2.83 -23.33 4.30
N GLY A 579 -1.90 -24.18 4.76
CA GLY A 579 -0.50 -24.18 4.39
C GLY A 579 -0.15 -25.43 3.58
N HIS A 580 0.85 -26.18 4.06
CA HIS A 580 1.40 -27.43 3.51
C HIS A 580 2.05 -27.35 2.12
N VAL A 581 1.37 -26.74 1.16
CA VAL A 581 1.89 -26.57 -0.20
C VAL A 581 2.77 -25.33 -0.24
N GLY A 582 4.09 -25.50 -0.42
CA GLY A 582 5.18 -24.52 -0.25
C GLY A 582 5.15 -23.19 -1.03
N ILE A 583 3.99 -22.76 -1.53
CA ILE A 583 3.77 -21.48 -2.21
C ILE A 583 2.64 -20.69 -1.54
N ALA A 584 2.25 -19.57 -2.15
CA ALA A 584 1.10 -18.78 -1.75
C ALA A 584 0.19 -18.55 -2.96
N ALA A 585 -1.11 -18.66 -2.75
CA ALA A 585 -2.12 -18.40 -3.76
C ALA A 585 -3.43 -17.99 -3.10
N SER A 586 -4.28 -17.27 -3.83
CA SER A 586 -5.63 -16.95 -3.36
C SER A 586 -6.63 -16.88 -4.49
N ARG A 587 -7.89 -17.21 -4.20
CA ARG A 587 -9.00 -17.10 -5.15
C ARG A 587 -10.35 -17.05 -4.44
N VAL A 588 -11.40 -16.72 -5.21
CA VAL A 588 -12.79 -16.89 -4.78
C VAL A 588 -13.39 -18.07 -5.53
N VAL A 589 -13.97 -19.02 -4.79
CA VAL A 589 -14.70 -20.17 -5.35
C VAL A 589 -16.18 -20.03 -5.04
N THR A 590 -17.02 -20.41 -6.01
CA THR A 590 -18.47 -20.47 -5.81
C THR A 590 -18.84 -21.92 -5.53
N THR A 591 -19.48 -22.19 -4.39
CA THR A 591 -19.94 -23.54 -4.05
C THR A 591 -21.15 -23.94 -4.90
N ALA A 592 -21.56 -25.21 -4.82
CA ALA A 592 -22.78 -25.69 -5.45
C ALA A 592 -24.07 -24.97 -4.97
N LYS A 593 -24.06 -24.38 -3.76
CA LYS A 593 -25.18 -23.58 -3.23
C LYS A 593 -25.10 -22.10 -3.62
N GLY A 594 -24.10 -21.71 -4.41
CA GLY A 594 -23.93 -20.33 -4.89
C GLY A 594 -23.23 -19.41 -3.89
N ASN A 595 -22.83 -19.87 -2.70
CA ASN A 595 -22.03 -19.06 -1.79
C ASN A 595 -20.60 -18.92 -2.32
N ARG A 596 -20.06 -17.70 -2.22
CA ARG A 596 -18.71 -17.37 -2.65
C ARG A 596 -17.78 -17.39 -1.43
N VAL A 597 -16.71 -18.18 -1.52
CA VAL A 597 -15.77 -18.47 -0.44
C VAL A 597 -14.37 -18.08 -0.88
N ALA A 598 -13.65 -17.34 -0.04
CA ALA A 598 -12.25 -17.00 -0.28
C ALA A 598 -11.34 -18.17 0.14
N TYR A 599 -10.51 -18.64 -0.77
CA TYR A 599 -9.46 -19.62 -0.50
C TYR A 599 -8.12 -18.91 -0.42
N LEU A 600 -7.42 -19.09 0.70
CA LEU A 600 -6.17 -18.41 1.03
C LEU A 600 -5.09 -19.45 1.39
N LEU A 601 -4.22 -19.77 0.44
CA LEU A 601 -3.04 -20.63 0.63
C LEU A 601 -1.83 -19.76 1.01
N GLN A 602 -1.14 -20.14 2.08
CA GLN A 602 0.14 -19.59 2.44
C GLN A 602 0.98 -20.61 3.21
N THR A 603 2.12 -20.98 2.63
CA THR A 603 3.10 -21.84 3.30
C THR A 603 4.48 -21.22 3.28
N VAL A 604 4.98 -20.82 2.11
CA VAL A 604 6.28 -20.12 1.87
C VAL A 604 7.36 -20.47 2.91
N HIS A 605 8.02 -21.62 2.75
CA HIS A 605 9.10 -22.07 3.65
C HIS A 605 10.28 -21.14 3.58
N SER A 606 10.33 -20.16 4.47
CA SER A 606 11.33 -19.13 4.38
C SER A 606 12.59 -19.43 5.18
N ASN A 607 13.71 -19.48 4.46
CA ASN A 607 15.04 -19.50 5.04
C ASN A 607 15.63 -18.09 5.26
N THR A 608 15.02 -17.05 4.70
CA THR A 608 15.62 -15.71 4.66
C THR A 608 14.67 -14.58 5.04
N ASN A 609 13.42 -14.65 4.60
CA ASN A 609 12.38 -13.66 4.89
C ASN A 609 11.45 -14.08 6.05
N ASN A 610 10.54 -13.19 6.48
CA ASN A 610 9.59 -13.44 7.56
C ASN A 610 8.12 -13.11 7.16
N PRO A 611 7.51 -13.87 6.23
CA PRO A 611 6.24 -13.48 5.62
C PRO A 611 5.08 -13.47 6.62
N VAL A 612 4.12 -12.57 6.43
CA VAL A 612 2.76 -12.64 6.97
C VAL A 612 1.79 -12.28 5.86
N ARG A 613 0.69 -13.02 5.69
CA ARG A 613 -0.39 -12.57 4.80
C ARG A 613 -1.32 -11.70 5.60
N LEU A 614 -1.54 -10.49 5.12
CA LEU A 614 -2.49 -9.54 5.68
C LEU A 614 -3.74 -9.57 4.81
N ASN A 615 -4.88 -9.90 5.42
CA ASN A 615 -6.17 -9.94 4.75
C ASN A 615 -7.05 -8.85 5.35
N GLN A 616 -7.13 -7.72 4.65
CA GLN A 616 -8.03 -6.63 4.98
C GLN A 616 -9.41 -6.97 4.43
N ILE A 617 -10.33 -7.28 5.33
CA ILE A 617 -11.69 -7.72 5.03
C ILE A 617 -12.61 -6.52 5.16
N ASP A 618 -13.20 -6.10 4.05
CA ASP A 618 -14.27 -5.09 4.04
C ASP A 618 -15.62 -5.80 4.07
N VAL A 619 -16.28 -5.72 5.22
CA VAL A 619 -17.56 -6.40 5.49
C VAL A 619 -18.69 -5.78 4.67
N ALA A 620 -18.61 -4.47 4.37
CA ALA A 620 -19.61 -3.75 3.60
C ALA A 620 -19.51 -4.00 2.12
N ALA A 621 -18.30 -3.90 1.60
CA ALA A 621 -18.02 -4.06 0.18
C ALA A 621 -18.04 -5.53 -0.23
N GLY A 622 -17.94 -6.47 0.71
CA GLY A 622 -17.84 -7.89 0.38
C GLY A 622 -16.52 -8.18 -0.34
N THR A 623 -15.43 -7.60 0.15
CA THR A 623 -14.11 -7.74 -0.45
C THR A 623 -13.04 -8.14 0.56
N ILE A 624 -11.98 -8.77 0.07
CA ILE A 624 -10.75 -9.02 0.83
C ILE A 624 -9.57 -8.52 0.01
N SER A 625 -8.88 -7.48 0.51
CA SER A 625 -7.57 -7.12 0.00
C SER A 625 -6.52 -7.96 0.72
N THR A 626 -5.79 -8.78 -0.02
CA THR A 626 -4.79 -9.69 0.54
C THR A 626 -3.43 -9.47 -0.11
N HIS A 627 -2.38 -9.55 0.69
CA HIS A 627 -0.99 -9.56 0.22
C HIS A 627 -0.11 -10.28 1.25
N LEU A 628 1.04 -10.78 0.81
CA LEU A 628 2.12 -11.18 1.70
C LEU A 628 3.06 -10.01 1.92
N TYR A 629 3.49 -9.83 3.16
CA TYR A 629 4.45 -8.83 3.58
C TYR A 629 5.52 -9.49 4.44
N ALA A 630 6.80 -9.19 4.19
CA ALA A 630 7.91 -9.58 5.05
C ALA A 630 8.36 -8.34 5.84
N PRO A 631 7.99 -8.21 7.13
CA PRO A 631 8.28 -7.01 7.91
C PRO A 631 9.75 -6.65 8.07
N GLN A 632 10.65 -7.64 8.10
CA GLN A 632 12.08 -7.36 8.23
C GLN A 632 12.70 -6.87 6.91
N ASP A 633 12.24 -7.42 5.79
CA ASP A 633 12.81 -7.11 4.48
C ASP A 633 12.08 -5.94 3.78
N HIS A 634 10.93 -5.54 4.31
CA HIS A 634 10.01 -4.57 3.71
C HIS A 634 9.57 -4.94 2.29
N VAL A 635 9.41 -6.25 2.03
CA VAL A 635 8.98 -6.76 0.72
C VAL A 635 7.51 -7.15 0.74
N THR A 636 6.78 -6.77 -0.31
CA THR A 636 5.36 -7.13 -0.50
C THR A 636 5.19 -7.93 -1.79
N TRP A 637 4.38 -9.00 -1.76
CA TRP A 637 4.04 -9.80 -2.94
C TRP A 637 2.66 -10.48 -2.83
N ASP A 638 2.23 -11.17 -3.90
CA ASP A 638 0.90 -11.78 -4.04
C ASP A 638 -0.26 -10.83 -3.66
N VAL A 639 -0.17 -9.58 -4.13
CA VAL A 639 -1.21 -8.56 -3.92
C VAL A 639 -2.44 -8.91 -4.76
N ARG A 640 -3.59 -9.11 -4.11
CA ARG A 640 -4.87 -9.45 -4.72
C ARG A 640 -6.01 -8.69 -4.07
N LEU A 641 -7.07 -8.47 -4.86
CA LEU A 641 -8.37 -8.04 -4.36
C LEU A 641 -9.39 -9.13 -4.71
N LEU A 642 -9.93 -9.78 -3.70
CA LEU A 642 -10.99 -10.77 -3.82
C LEU A 642 -12.34 -10.06 -3.70
N THR A 643 -13.25 -10.26 -4.66
CA THR A 643 -14.52 -9.53 -4.72
C THR A 643 -15.72 -10.46 -4.88
N GLY A 644 -16.91 -9.89 -4.63
CA GLY A 644 -18.18 -10.60 -4.71
C GLY A 644 -18.38 -11.58 -3.55
N LEU A 645 -17.74 -11.36 -2.41
CA LEU A 645 -18.04 -12.09 -1.18
C LEU A 645 -19.28 -11.47 -0.54
N SER A 646 -19.95 -12.22 0.32
CA SER A 646 -21.06 -11.71 1.13
C SER A 646 -20.81 -12.08 2.57
N PHE A 647 -20.76 -11.09 3.45
CA PHE A 647 -20.54 -11.29 4.88
C PHE A 647 -21.85 -11.07 5.64
N ILE A 648 -22.10 -11.91 6.64
CA ILE A 648 -23.23 -11.81 7.55
C ILE A 648 -22.96 -10.64 8.50
N ARG A 649 -23.94 -9.76 8.65
CA ARG A 649 -23.89 -8.62 9.58
C ARG A 649 -24.83 -8.90 10.74
N GLY A 650 -24.44 -8.43 11.93
CA GLY A 650 -25.17 -8.61 13.19
C GLY A 650 -26.48 -7.84 13.23
#